data_AF-A0A3A1Y8S9-F1
#
_entry.id   AF-A0A3A1Y8S9-F1
#
_cell.length_a   1.000
_cell.length_b   1.000
_cell.length_c   1.000
_cell.angle_alpha   90.00
_cell.angle_beta   90.00
_cell.angle_gamma   90.00
#
_symmetry.space_group_name_H-M   'P 1'
#
loop_
_entity.id
_entity.type
_entity.pdbx_description
1 polymer ?
#
loop_
_entity_poly.entity_id
_entity_poly.type
_entity_poly.pdbx_seq_one_letter_code
_entity_poly.pdbx_strand_id
1 'polypeptide(L)'
;TTSDNVTIDSANRSVSVIGSNITAENCTVNITAKENTTNENSNISGNTGLIINATNGTATVNATNLTATGENTSISITGNQGVNIGNGTNVTAPQNVTIDSANGSVNVTGSNVTANNGTVNITAKENTTIENSNISGKQGVNVDAENGTTTINATNVTSENGSVNVTGNQGVYIGNGTNVTAADNVTVTTPNGSVSVIGSNVTANNGTVNITAKENTTIENSNISGKQGVNVDAENGTTTINATNVTSENGSVNVTGNQGVYIGNGTNVTAADNVTVTTPNGSVSVIGSNVTANNGTVNITAKENTTIENSNISGNQGVNIDAENGTTTINATNVTSNNGSVNITGNQAVNIGNGTNVTAADNVTIDSSNGSVNVTGSNVTANNGTVNITAKENVTIENSNISGNQGVNVDAENGTTTINATNVTSENGSVNVTGNQGVYIGNGTNVTAGNNVTVDSPNGSVSVIGSNVTANNGTVNITAKENTTIENSNISGNQGVNIDAENGTTTINATNVTSNNGSVNITGNQAVNIGNGTNVTAGNNVTIDSSNGSVNVTGSNVTANNGTVNITAKENVTIENSNISGNQGVNVDAENGTTTINATNVTSENGSVNITGNQGVNIGNGTNVTAADNVTIDSSNGSVNVTGSNVTANNGTVNITAKENVTIENSNISGNQGVNIDAENGTTTINATNVTAENGSVNITGNQGVNIGNGTNVTAGNNVTIDSSNGSVNVTGSNVTANNGTVNITAKENVTIVNSNISGNQGVNIDAENGTTTINATNVTAENGSVNITGNQGVNIGNGTNVTAGNNVTIDSSNGSVNVTGSNVTANNGTVNITAKENITIENSNITGNQGVDINATNGTTTINATNISAPNGSVNITGNQAVNIGNGTNISSQGDVNINSTNGSVNVTGTNVTTNGNVNITAKENITINNSNFSGKDFYSNATNGSSTITNSTFNFTNITVDANGSNTFDNNNVNITNNTHLSGDPVSFTNNSGVIDKNPVINNVTCGTDTTKQNNPNLTITNPVVDPSIDPNYDDWLLEDESDEVKRSAGYITDNDVPLPAGEGVTVTKDGFQISTCYVVIDDILERYNVTLEDAQNLTTQEIIEKYNISGDDRRRFEQSCQLVPGYLRTKTILAPGYNPSGSSNE
;
A
#
# COMPACT_ATOMS: atom_id res chain seq x y z
N THR A 1 -109.70 60.95 5.75
CA THR A 1 -109.83 60.07 4.58
C THR A 1 -110.46 60.85 3.45
N THR A 2 -109.86 60.87 2.25
CA THR A 2 -110.39 61.59 1.08
C THR A 2 -110.11 60.81 -0.21
N SER A 3 -110.93 61.05 -1.24
CA SER A 3 -110.78 60.50 -2.58
C SER A 3 -109.92 61.37 -3.52
N ASP A 4 -109.59 62.60 -3.09
CA ASP A 4 -108.77 63.58 -3.80
C ASP A 4 -107.34 63.62 -3.22
N ASN A 5 -106.41 64.28 -3.94
CA ASN A 5 -105.03 64.50 -3.48
C ASN A 5 -105.03 65.25 -2.14
N VAL A 6 -104.31 64.69 -1.15
CA VAL A 6 -104.11 65.34 0.14
C VAL A 6 -102.78 66.08 0.08
N THR A 7 -102.85 67.39 -0.14
CA THR A 7 -101.67 68.27 -0.11
C THR A 7 -101.66 69.07 1.18
N ILE A 8 -100.65 68.86 2.01
CA ILE A 8 -100.35 69.68 3.19
C ILE A 8 -99.10 70.47 2.83
N ASP A 9 -99.28 71.73 2.46
CA ASP A 9 -98.21 72.59 1.97
C ASP A 9 -98.14 73.92 2.74
N SER A 10 -96.92 74.43 2.92
CA SER A 10 -96.63 75.75 3.46
C SER A 10 -95.52 76.42 2.66
N ALA A 11 -95.90 77.45 1.91
CA ALA A 11 -94.98 78.16 1.02
C ALA A 11 -93.84 78.92 1.72
N ASN A 12 -93.94 79.20 3.03
CA ASN A 12 -92.98 80.05 3.77
C ASN A 12 -92.63 79.57 5.19
N ARG A 13 -93.17 78.46 5.71
CA ARG A 13 -92.94 78.01 7.10
C ARG A 13 -92.82 76.48 7.17
N SER A 14 -92.35 75.96 8.30
CA SER A 14 -92.34 74.52 8.59
C SER A 14 -93.76 73.90 8.64
N VAL A 15 -93.90 72.62 8.25
CA VAL A 15 -95.14 71.83 8.36
C VAL A 15 -94.95 70.73 9.40
N SER A 16 -95.92 70.58 10.31
CA SER A 16 -95.90 69.52 11.32
C SER A 16 -97.22 68.75 11.31
N VAL A 17 -97.13 67.43 11.18
CA VAL A 17 -98.25 66.48 11.20
C VAL A 17 -98.00 65.52 12.36
N ILE A 18 -98.73 65.70 13.46
CA ILE A 18 -98.51 64.97 14.71
C ILE A 18 -99.78 64.20 15.07
N GLY A 19 -99.65 62.93 15.46
CA GLY A 19 -100.77 62.11 15.97
C GLY A 19 -101.90 61.88 14.96
N SER A 20 -101.61 62.06 13.66
CA SER A 20 -102.64 62.18 12.62
C SER A 20 -102.83 60.87 11.85
N ASN A 21 -104.05 60.59 11.42
CA ASN A 21 -104.36 59.47 10.52
C ASN A 21 -104.85 60.02 9.18
N ILE A 22 -103.98 60.01 8.17
CA ILE A 22 -104.22 60.58 6.84
C ILE A 22 -104.27 59.44 5.84
N THR A 23 -105.39 59.32 5.12
CA THR A 23 -105.58 58.28 4.10
C THR A 23 -106.16 58.91 2.85
N ALA A 24 -105.46 58.77 1.71
CA ALA A 24 -105.94 59.16 0.39
C ALA A 24 -106.16 57.90 -0.47
N GLU A 25 -107.43 57.55 -0.69
CA GLU A 25 -107.81 56.22 -1.22
C GLU A 25 -107.53 56.02 -2.70
N ASN A 26 -107.46 57.07 -3.53
CA ASN A 26 -107.19 56.99 -4.97
C ASN A 26 -106.19 58.06 -5.46
N CYS A 27 -105.45 58.67 -4.54
CA CYS A 27 -104.71 59.90 -4.79
C CYS A 27 -103.42 59.95 -3.96
N THR A 28 -102.56 60.93 -4.26
CA THR A 28 -101.25 61.10 -3.63
C THR A 28 -101.39 61.90 -2.34
N VAL A 29 -100.61 61.52 -1.31
CA VAL A 29 -100.38 62.38 -0.14
C VAL A 29 -99.09 63.14 -0.35
N ASN A 30 -99.16 64.47 -0.42
CA ASN A 30 -97.99 65.34 -0.55
C ASN A 30 -97.89 66.27 0.66
N ILE A 31 -96.85 66.10 1.46
CA ILE A 31 -96.54 66.93 2.63
C ILE A 31 -95.29 67.71 2.30
N THR A 32 -95.46 68.96 1.88
CA THR A 32 -94.35 69.81 1.45
C THR A 32 -94.21 71.02 2.37
N ALA A 33 -92.99 71.44 2.67
CA ALA A 33 -92.71 72.69 3.36
C ALA A 33 -91.49 73.37 2.74
N LYS A 34 -91.44 74.70 2.85
CA LYS A 34 -90.22 75.45 2.51
C LYS A 34 -89.09 75.22 3.50
N GLU A 35 -89.38 75.24 4.80
CA GLU A 35 -88.38 74.99 5.86
C GLU A 35 -88.37 73.50 6.24
N ASN A 36 -88.89 73.12 7.40
CA ASN A 36 -88.85 71.73 7.88
C ASN A 36 -90.21 71.04 7.69
N THR A 37 -90.18 69.73 7.47
CA THR A 37 -91.35 68.87 7.66
C THR A 37 -91.13 68.01 8.90
N THR A 38 -92.15 67.86 9.73
CA THR A 38 -92.10 66.99 10.92
C THR A 38 -93.35 66.13 10.97
N ASN A 39 -93.19 64.83 10.75
CA ASN A 39 -94.26 63.85 10.83
C ASN A 39 -94.01 62.95 12.03
N GLU A 40 -94.88 63.00 13.02
CA GLU A 40 -94.64 62.33 14.30
C GLU A 40 -95.88 61.56 14.76
N ASN A 41 -95.70 60.34 15.28
CA ASN A 41 -96.77 59.51 15.83
C ASN A 41 -98.01 59.37 14.91
N SER A 42 -97.80 59.35 13.60
CA SER A 42 -98.87 59.44 12.60
C SER A 42 -99.01 58.17 11.78
N ASN A 43 -100.15 58.01 11.10
CA ASN A 43 -100.36 56.99 10.07
C ASN A 43 -100.79 57.69 8.79
N ILE A 44 -99.95 57.64 7.76
CA ILE A 44 -100.10 58.41 6.53
C ILE A 44 -100.03 57.43 5.36
N SER A 45 -101.12 57.37 4.59
CA SER A 45 -101.25 56.45 3.48
C SER A 45 -101.81 57.11 2.23
N GLY A 46 -101.18 56.87 1.09
CA GLY A 46 -101.61 57.35 -0.22
C GLY A 46 -101.61 56.23 -1.24
N ASN A 47 -102.71 56.09 -2.00
CA ASN A 47 -102.81 55.03 -2.98
C ASN A 47 -101.83 55.24 -4.13
N THR A 48 -101.80 56.42 -4.77
CA THR A 48 -100.96 56.67 -5.96
C THR A 48 -99.53 57.11 -5.65
N GLY A 49 -99.22 57.42 -4.38
CA GLY A 49 -97.89 57.80 -3.91
C GLY A 49 -97.92 58.59 -2.61
N LEU A 50 -96.75 58.74 -1.99
CA LEU A 50 -96.56 59.57 -0.80
C LEU A 50 -95.25 60.35 -0.92
N ILE A 51 -95.34 61.68 -0.80
CA ILE A 51 -94.20 62.59 -0.89
C ILE A 51 -94.14 63.40 0.41
N ILE A 52 -92.98 63.40 1.05
CA ILE A 52 -92.62 64.32 2.13
C ILE A 52 -91.43 65.12 1.63
N ASN A 53 -91.54 66.45 1.55
CA ASN A 53 -90.49 67.29 0.98
C ASN A 53 -90.27 68.56 1.82
N ALA A 54 -89.04 68.75 2.29
CA ALA A 54 -88.55 69.97 2.92
C ALA A 54 -87.57 70.67 1.98
N THR A 55 -88.05 71.67 1.23
CA THR A 55 -87.29 72.23 0.08
C THR A 55 -86.05 73.03 0.47
N ASN A 56 -86.00 73.68 1.64
CA ASN A 56 -84.81 74.37 2.17
C ASN A 56 -84.39 73.91 3.57
N GLY A 57 -85.11 72.99 4.21
CA GLY A 57 -84.84 72.53 5.57
C GLY A 57 -84.75 71.01 5.68
N THR A 58 -85.03 70.48 6.87
CA THR A 58 -84.91 69.07 7.21
C THR A 58 -86.27 68.38 7.20
N ALA A 59 -86.34 67.19 6.59
CA ALA A 59 -87.51 66.32 6.71
C ALA A 59 -87.34 65.35 7.89
N THR A 60 -88.23 65.42 8.87
CA THR A 60 -88.21 64.56 10.06
C THR A 60 -89.45 63.67 10.09
N VAL A 61 -89.25 62.37 10.27
CA VAL A 61 -90.32 61.36 10.40
C VAL A 61 -90.01 60.46 11.60
N ASN A 62 -90.84 60.50 12.64
CA ASN A 62 -90.62 59.76 13.88
C ASN A 62 -91.87 58.98 14.30
N ALA A 63 -91.71 57.74 14.75
CA ALA A 63 -92.81 56.88 15.21
C ALA A 63 -94.04 56.87 14.27
N THR A 64 -93.81 56.96 12.96
CA THR A 64 -94.86 57.20 11.96
C THR A 64 -94.93 56.05 10.97
N ASN A 65 -96.14 55.64 10.59
CA ASN A 65 -96.36 54.68 9.50
C ASN A 65 -96.62 55.46 8.21
N LEU A 66 -95.73 55.34 7.23
CA LEU A 66 -95.88 55.85 5.87
C LEU A 66 -96.12 54.67 4.93
N THR A 67 -97.31 54.58 4.33
CA THR A 67 -97.68 53.41 3.52
C THR A 67 -98.30 53.83 2.19
N ALA A 68 -97.61 53.54 1.09
CA ALA A 68 -98.21 53.60 -0.24
C ALA A 68 -98.91 52.26 -0.54
N THR A 69 -100.07 52.26 -1.20
CA THR A 69 -100.87 51.03 -1.39
C THR A 69 -101.10 50.62 -2.83
N GLY A 70 -100.87 51.50 -3.81
CA GLY A 70 -101.07 51.19 -5.24
C GLY A 70 -99.90 50.41 -5.84
N GLU A 71 -100.17 49.46 -6.75
CA GLU A 71 -99.16 48.52 -7.27
C GLU A 71 -97.90 49.18 -7.89
N ASN A 72 -98.02 50.36 -8.49
CA ASN A 72 -96.93 51.08 -9.16
C ASN A 72 -96.44 52.33 -8.41
N THR A 73 -96.45 52.30 -7.08
CA THR A 73 -96.36 53.54 -6.29
C THR A 73 -95.15 53.54 -5.36
N SER A 74 -94.59 54.73 -5.20
CA SER A 74 -93.33 54.96 -4.49
C SER A 74 -93.53 55.95 -3.35
N ILE A 75 -92.65 55.87 -2.36
CA ILE A 75 -92.55 56.87 -1.29
C ILE A 75 -91.27 57.69 -1.51
N SER A 76 -91.38 59.01 -1.43
CA SER A 76 -90.23 59.91 -1.49
C SER A 76 -90.20 60.82 -0.26
N ILE A 77 -89.12 60.76 0.51
CA ILE A 77 -88.85 61.60 1.67
C ILE A 77 -87.59 62.40 1.35
N THR A 78 -87.74 63.70 1.19
CA THR A 78 -86.68 64.58 0.69
C THR A 78 -86.51 65.78 1.60
N GLY A 79 -85.26 66.15 1.88
CA GLY A 79 -84.96 67.32 2.70
C GLY A 79 -83.64 67.95 2.31
N ASN A 80 -83.66 69.23 1.95
CA ASN A 80 -82.47 69.91 1.44
C ASN A 80 -81.32 69.97 2.44
N GLN A 81 -81.60 70.23 3.73
CA GLN A 81 -80.57 70.30 4.79
C GLN A 81 -80.40 69.01 5.58
N GLY A 82 -81.27 68.01 5.35
CA GLY A 82 -81.16 66.70 5.96
C GLY A 82 -82.47 65.92 5.94
N VAL A 83 -82.38 64.62 6.21
CA VAL A 83 -83.54 63.77 6.49
C VAL A 83 -83.29 62.95 7.76
N ASN A 84 -84.22 62.98 8.70
CA ASN A 84 -84.16 62.22 9.95
C ASN A 84 -85.38 61.29 10.03
N ILE A 85 -85.16 59.99 9.97
CA ILE A 85 -86.17 58.96 10.19
C ILE A 85 -85.88 58.30 11.53
N GLY A 86 -86.62 58.66 12.58
CA GLY A 86 -86.38 58.19 13.93
C GLY A 86 -87.23 57.00 14.34
N ASN A 87 -86.97 56.55 15.57
CA ASN A 87 -87.41 55.26 16.09
C ASN A 87 -88.91 54.98 15.95
N GLY A 88 -89.26 53.72 15.65
CA GLY A 88 -90.64 53.26 15.49
C GLY A 88 -91.30 53.67 14.18
N THR A 89 -90.55 54.20 13.21
CA THR A 89 -91.07 54.59 11.90
C THR A 89 -91.07 53.41 10.93
N ASN A 90 -92.18 53.22 10.22
CA ASN A 90 -92.31 52.24 9.14
C ASN A 90 -92.60 52.96 7.83
N VAL A 91 -91.76 52.76 6.82
CA VAL A 91 -91.93 53.30 5.47
C VAL A 91 -92.08 52.12 4.52
N THR A 92 -93.25 51.97 3.89
CA THR A 92 -93.54 50.82 3.03
C THR A 92 -94.15 51.27 1.71
N ALA A 93 -93.50 50.91 0.60
CA ALA A 93 -93.95 51.18 -0.76
C ALA A 93 -94.02 49.90 -1.61
N PRO A 94 -95.00 49.78 -2.53
CA PRO A 94 -95.05 48.69 -3.50
C PRO A 94 -93.89 48.74 -4.50
N GLN A 95 -93.45 49.93 -4.93
CA GLN A 95 -92.28 50.12 -5.80
C GLN A 95 -91.11 50.67 -4.99
N ASN A 96 -90.63 51.89 -5.28
CA ASN A 96 -89.40 52.42 -4.72
C ASN A 96 -89.65 53.20 -3.41
N VAL A 97 -88.66 53.19 -2.54
CA VAL A 97 -88.55 54.15 -1.44
C VAL A 97 -87.31 54.98 -1.65
N THR A 98 -87.46 56.31 -1.76
CA THR A 98 -86.35 57.25 -1.87
C THR A 98 -86.30 58.13 -0.63
N ILE A 99 -85.15 58.13 0.04
CA ILE A 99 -84.82 58.99 1.18
C ILE A 99 -83.60 59.79 0.76
N ASP A 100 -83.77 61.09 0.50
CA ASP A 100 -82.72 61.89 -0.13
C ASP A 100 -82.49 63.24 0.56
N SER A 101 -81.22 63.59 0.77
CA SER A 101 -80.81 64.92 1.19
C SER A 101 -79.85 65.59 0.22
N ALA A 102 -80.34 66.63 -0.45
CA ALA A 102 -79.61 67.33 -1.50
C ALA A 102 -78.35 68.08 -1.04
N ASN A 103 -78.29 68.56 0.21
CA ASN A 103 -77.14 69.30 0.77
C ASN A 103 -76.77 68.90 2.21
N GLY A 104 -77.45 67.90 2.80
CA GLY A 104 -77.27 67.54 4.20
C GLY A 104 -77.08 66.05 4.42
N SER A 105 -77.27 65.63 5.67
CA SER A 105 -77.15 64.23 6.09
C SER A 105 -78.48 63.50 6.13
N VAL A 106 -78.44 62.19 5.91
CA VAL A 106 -79.57 61.29 6.15
C VAL A 106 -79.29 60.43 7.37
N ASN A 107 -80.20 60.45 8.36
CA ASN A 107 -80.15 59.60 9.54
C ASN A 107 -81.40 58.72 9.61
N VAL A 108 -81.23 57.40 9.67
CA VAL A 108 -82.32 56.43 9.83
C VAL A 108 -82.04 55.59 11.07
N THR A 109 -82.85 55.72 12.11
CA THR A 109 -82.63 55.08 13.40
C THR A 109 -83.87 54.33 13.86
N GLY A 110 -83.74 53.07 14.26
CA GLY A 110 -84.84 52.29 14.86
C GLY A 110 -86.04 52.10 13.92
N SER A 111 -85.82 52.05 12.61
CA SER A 111 -86.88 52.19 11.61
C SER A 111 -86.91 51.03 10.61
N ASN A 112 -88.09 50.77 10.04
CA ASN A 112 -88.25 49.81 8.93
C ASN A 112 -88.52 50.56 7.63
N VAL A 113 -87.71 50.34 6.61
CA VAL A 113 -87.87 50.93 5.27
C VAL A 113 -87.96 49.79 4.26
N THR A 114 -89.08 49.69 3.55
CA THR A 114 -89.38 48.53 2.69
C THR A 114 -89.94 48.93 1.34
N ALA A 115 -89.31 48.45 0.28
CA ALA A 115 -89.74 48.50 -1.11
C ALA A 115 -90.12 47.07 -1.58
N ASN A 116 -91.42 46.77 -1.68
CA ASN A 116 -91.89 45.40 -1.90
C ASN A 116 -91.58 44.84 -3.30
N ASN A 117 -91.50 45.69 -4.33
CA ASN A 117 -91.15 45.30 -5.70
C ASN A 117 -90.09 46.19 -6.35
N GLY A 118 -89.65 47.25 -5.67
CA GLY A 118 -88.66 48.19 -6.17
C GLY A 118 -87.36 48.21 -5.36
N THR A 119 -86.67 49.34 -5.45
CA THR A 119 -85.39 49.60 -4.79
C THR A 119 -85.58 50.57 -3.62
N VAL A 120 -84.80 50.39 -2.55
CA VAL A 120 -84.64 51.43 -1.53
C VAL A 120 -83.39 52.25 -1.85
N ASN A 121 -83.55 53.56 -2.06
CA ASN A 121 -82.45 54.50 -2.29
C ASN A 121 -82.36 55.46 -1.09
N ILE A 122 -81.23 55.45 -0.40
CA ILE A 122 -80.91 56.34 0.72
C ILE A 122 -79.67 57.13 0.32
N THR A 123 -79.83 58.41 0.03
CA THR A 123 -78.78 59.24 -0.55
C THR A 123 -78.62 60.53 0.26
N ALA A 124 -77.38 60.90 0.56
CA ALA A 124 -77.07 62.16 1.24
C ALA A 124 -75.91 62.86 0.56
N LYS A 125 -75.92 64.20 0.54
CA LYS A 125 -74.77 64.98 0.12
C LYS A 125 -73.61 64.84 1.10
N GLU A 126 -73.89 64.91 2.40
CA GLU A 126 -72.90 64.78 3.47
C GLU A 126 -72.86 63.33 3.97
N ASN A 127 -73.19 63.07 5.24
CA ASN A 127 -73.14 61.71 5.82
C ASN A 127 -74.47 60.97 5.73
N THR A 128 -74.40 59.65 5.57
CA THR A 128 -75.54 58.74 5.71
C THR A 128 -75.33 57.84 6.91
N THR A 129 -76.22 57.89 7.91
CA THR A 129 -76.16 57.07 9.12
C THR A 129 -77.41 56.21 9.23
N ILE A 130 -77.24 54.90 9.34
CA ILE A 130 -78.33 53.94 9.54
C ILE A 130 -78.03 53.10 10.79
N GLU A 131 -78.92 53.13 11.76
CA GLU A 131 -78.69 52.47 13.04
C GLU A 131 -79.94 51.72 13.52
N ASN A 132 -79.77 50.51 14.06
CA ASN A 132 -80.85 49.72 14.65
C ASN A 132 -82.09 49.57 13.72
N SER A 133 -81.88 49.48 12.41
CA SER A 133 -82.96 49.58 11.41
C SER A 133 -83.06 48.34 10.52
N ASN A 134 -84.16 48.21 9.79
CA ASN A 134 -84.32 47.20 8.73
C ASN A 134 -84.62 47.90 7.40
N ILE A 135 -83.70 47.80 6.45
CA ILE A 135 -83.81 48.36 5.10
C ILE A 135 -83.95 47.20 4.13
N SER A 136 -85.06 47.12 3.40
CA SER A 136 -85.36 45.98 2.52
C SER A 136 -85.89 46.45 1.18
N GLY A 137 -85.25 46.07 0.07
CA GLY A 137 -85.74 46.35 -1.28
C GLY A 137 -85.72 45.10 -2.13
N LYS A 138 -86.81 44.77 -2.83
CA LYS A 138 -86.84 43.54 -3.63
C LYS A 138 -85.84 43.56 -4.79
N GLN A 139 -85.66 44.70 -5.47
CA GLN A 139 -84.77 44.83 -6.64
C GLN A 139 -83.40 45.42 -6.29
N GLY A 140 -83.19 45.88 -5.05
CA GLY A 140 -81.93 46.43 -4.61
C GLY A 140 -82.04 47.37 -3.42
N VAL A 141 -80.90 47.66 -2.82
CA VAL A 141 -80.74 48.73 -1.83
C VAL A 141 -79.49 49.53 -2.14
N ASN A 142 -79.61 50.85 -2.25
CA ASN A 142 -78.49 51.77 -2.44
C ASN A 142 -78.42 52.71 -1.23
N VAL A 143 -77.26 52.75 -0.58
CA VAL A 143 -76.95 53.66 0.53
C VAL A 143 -75.73 54.46 0.12
N ASP A 144 -75.87 55.78 -0.04
CA ASP A 144 -74.82 56.64 -0.59
C ASP A 144 -74.63 57.93 0.23
N ALA A 145 -73.37 58.36 0.30
CA ALA A 145 -72.93 59.61 0.89
C ALA A 145 -71.94 60.26 -0.10
N GLU A 146 -72.43 61.24 -0.87
CA GLU A 146 -71.72 61.77 -2.05
C GLU A 146 -70.41 62.49 -1.68
N ASN A 147 -70.38 63.24 -0.58
CA ASN A 147 -69.18 63.92 -0.08
C ASN A 147 -68.71 63.43 1.29
N GLY A 148 -69.53 62.68 2.03
CA GLY A 148 -69.27 62.29 3.42
C GLY A 148 -69.02 60.81 3.63
N THR A 149 -69.32 60.36 4.84
CA THR A 149 -69.17 58.96 5.27
C THR A 149 -70.52 58.25 5.35
N THR A 150 -70.52 56.95 5.05
CA THR A 150 -71.67 56.08 5.26
C THR A 150 -71.42 55.19 6.47
N THR A 151 -72.29 55.26 7.48
CA THR A 151 -72.23 54.49 8.72
C THR A 151 -73.47 53.61 8.85
N ILE A 152 -73.29 52.30 8.99
CA ILE A 152 -74.38 51.33 9.19
C ILE A 152 -74.06 50.47 10.42
N ASN A 153 -74.92 50.51 11.44
CA ASN A 153 -74.71 49.81 12.71
C ASN A 153 -75.96 49.06 13.15
N ALA A 154 -75.80 47.83 13.67
CA ALA A 154 -76.89 47.01 14.20
C ALA A 154 -78.13 46.94 13.29
N THR A 155 -77.91 46.91 11.96
CA THR A 155 -78.96 47.10 10.95
C THR A 155 -79.01 45.92 10.00
N ASN A 156 -80.21 45.54 9.53
CA ASN A 156 -80.36 44.62 8.40
C ASN A 156 -80.57 45.43 7.11
N VAL A 157 -79.74 45.20 6.10
CA VAL A 157 -79.84 45.78 4.76
C VAL A 157 -79.97 44.64 3.76
N THR A 158 -81.17 44.45 3.22
CA THR A 158 -81.50 43.25 2.45
C THR A 158 -82.02 43.59 1.05
N SER A 159 -81.48 42.90 0.04
CA SER A 159 -82.04 42.85 -1.31
C SER A 159 -82.44 41.43 -1.70
N GLU A 160 -83.73 41.21 -2.00
CA GLU A 160 -84.27 39.87 -2.27
C GLU A 160 -83.89 39.30 -3.64
N ASN A 161 -83.82 40.14 -4.69
CA ASN A 161 -83.51 39.71 -6.07
C ASN A 161 -82.39 40.51 -6.72
N GLY A 162 -81.96 41.64 -6.16
CA GLY A 162 -80.92 42.48 -6.75
C GLY A 162 -79.70 42.68 -5.86
N SER A 163 -78.94 43.74 -6.10
CA SER A 163 -77.70 44.05 -5.40
C SER A 163 -77.89 45.03 -4.22
N VAL A 164 -76.95 45.00 -3.27
CA VAL A 164 -76.82 46.05 -2.25
C VAL A 164 -75.55 46.85 -2.52
N ASN A 165 -75.67 48.17 -2.65
CA ASN A 165 -74.54 49.07 -2.82
C ASN A 165 -74.45 50.04 -1.64
N VAL A 166 -73.32 50.05 -0.96
CA VAL A 166 -73.00 50.94 0.15
C VAL A 166 -71.78 51.78 -0.24
N THR A 167 -72.00 53.06 -0.47
CA THR A 167 -70.97 53.99 -0.91
C THR A 167 -70.83 55.15 0.07
N GLY A 168 -69.59 55.56 0.33
CA GLY A 168 -69.32 56.79 1.08
C GLY A 168 -68.02 57.40 0.59
N ASN A 169 -68.07 58.64 0.11
CA ASN A 169 -66.92 59.26 -0.53
C ASN A 169 -65.67 59.34 0.36
N GLN A 170 -65.83 59.68 1.64
CA GLN A 170 -64.74 59.81 2.62
C GLN A 170 -64.56 58.56 3.49
N GLY A 171 -65.46 57.59 3.39
CA GLY A 171 -65.33 56.32 4.10
C GLY A 171 -66.66 55.59 4.28
N VAL A 172 -66.55 54.30 4.57
CA VAL A 172 -67.68 53.44 4.90
C VAL A 172 -67.39 52.67 6.18
N TYR A 173 -68.30 52.72 7.15
CA TYR A 173 -68.23 52.00 8.42
C TYR A 173 -69.47 51.10 8.57
N ILE A 174 -69.25 49.79 8.55
CA ILE A 174 -70.27 48.76 8.82
C ILE A 174 -69.91 48.14 10.16
N GLY A 175 -70.57 48.58 11.23
CA GLY A 175 -70.23 48.17 12.59
C GLY A 175 -71.10 47.06 13.15
N ASN A 176 -70.79 46.68 14.38
CA ASN A 176 -71.24 45.44 15.02
C ASN A 176 -72.76 45.19 14.93
N GLY A 177 -73.12 43.93 14.67
CA GLY A 177 -74.51 43.48 14.58
C GLY A 177 -75.21 43.83 13.26
N THR A 178 -74.47 44.30 12.25
CA THR A 178 -75.02 44.64 10.93
C THR A 178 -75.01 43.44 10.00
N ASN A 179 -76.11 43.23 9.27
CA ASN A 179 -76.23 42.23 8.21
C ASN A 179 -76.52 42.94 6.89
N VAL A 180 -75.61 42.85 5.93
CA VAL A 180 -75.81 43.31 4.55
C VAL A 180 -75.96 42.08 3.68
N THR A 181 -77.12 41.88 3.07
CA THR A 181 -77.43 40.67 2.29
C THR A 181 -78.06 41.03 0.94
N ALA A 182 -77.51 40.48 -0.14
CA ALA A 182 -78.06 40.62 -1.48
C ALA A 182 -78.26 39.25 -2.13
N ALA A 183 -79.25 39.14 -3.02
CA ALA A 183 -79.33 38.00 -3.93
C ALA A 183 -78.22 38.04 -4.98
N ASP A 184 -77.95 39.20 -5.58
CA ASP A 184 -76.89 39.35 -6.58
C ASP A 184 -75.57 39.75 -5.91
N ASN A 185 -75.07 40.98 -6.12
CA ASN A 185 -73.80 41.44 -5.59
C ASN A 185 -73.98 42.30 -4.33
N VAL A 186 -72.99 42.30 -3.46
CA VAL A 186 -72.82 43.34 -2.44
C VAL A 186 -71.57 44.15 -2.77
N THR A 187 -71.73 45.46 -2.90
CA THR A 187 -70.63 46.40 -3.17
C THR A 187 -70.51 47.37 -1.99
N VAL A 188 -69.34 47.42 -1.36
CA VAL A 188 -69.00 48.37 -0.30
C VAL A 188 -67.79 49.16 -0.77
N THR A 189 -67.97 50.45 -1.08
CA THR A 189 -66.92 51.22 -1.76
C THR A 189 -66.74 52.63 -1.21
N THR A 190 -65.48 53.07 -1.15
CA THR A 190 -65.12 54.47 -0.90
C THR A 190 -64.09 54.96 -1.94
N PRO A 191 -64.44 55.96 -2.76
CA PRO A 191 -63.53 56.56 -3.74
C PRO A 191 -62.32 57.31 -3.15
N ASN A 192 -62.41 57.84 -1.92
CA ASN A 192 -61.33 58.68 -1.34
C ASN A 192 -60.96 58.32 0.10
N GLY A 193 -61.64 57.37 0.75
CA GLY A 193 -61.42 57.06 2.17
C GLY A 193 -61.05 55.62 2.46
N SER A 194 -61.37 55.20 3.69
CA SER A 194 -61.16 53.83 4.20
C SER A 194 -62.50 53.09 4.38
N VAL A 195 -62.48 51.75 4.22
CA VAL A 195 -63.61 50.88 4.56
C VAL A 195 -63.30 50.13 5.86
N SER A 196 -64.28 50.10 6.77
CA SER A 196 -64.21 49.32 8.01
C SER A 196 -65.47 48.47 8.16
N VAL A 197 -65.29 47.15 8.29
CA VAL A 197 -66.36 46.17 8.52
C VAL A 197 -66.04 45.41 9.81
N ILE A 198 -66.78 45.68 10.88
CA ILE A 198 -66.48 45.16 12.21
C ILE A 198 -67.72 44.46 12.77
N GLY A 199 -67.58 43.21 13.24
CA GLY A 199 -68.67 42.48 13.90
C GLY A 199 -69.90 42.25 13.01
N SER A 200 -69.70 42.14 11.69
CA SER A 200 -70.78 42.24 10.70
C SER A 200 -70.82 41.07 9.73
N ASN A 201 -71.98 40.84 9.11
CA ASN A 201 -72.15 39.86 8.04
C ASN A 201 -72.41 40.57 6.71
N VAL A 202 -71.64 40.24 5.67
CA VAL A 202 -71.78 40.77 4.31
C VAL A 202 -71.90 39.59 3.35
N THR A 203 -73.09 39.39 2.78
CA THR A 203 -73.43 38.16 2.04
C THR A 203 -74.06 38.45 0.67
N ALA A 204 -73.48 37.85 -0.38
CA ALA A 204 -74.03 37.81 -1.73
C ALA A 204 -74.44 36.36 -2.08
N ASN A 205 -75.74 36.07 -2.11
CA ASN A 205 -76.26 34.70 -2.22
C ASN A 205 -76.02 34.06 -3.59
N ASN A 206 -75.97 34.84 -4.68
CA ASN A 206 -75.71 34.36 -6.04
C ASN A 206 -74.59 35.10 -6.77
N GLY A 207 -74.14 36.25 -6.26
CA GLY A 207 -73.10 37.07 -6.88
C GLY A 207 -71.81 37.14 -6.07
N THR A 208 -71.15 38.28 -6.17
CA THR A 208 -69.85 38.59 -5.57
C THR A 208 -69.99 39.60 -4.45
N VAL A 209 -69.08 39.53 -3.47
CA VAL A 209 -68.88 40.61 -2.51
C VAL A 209 -67.64 41.40 -2.91
N ASN A 210 -67.80 42.71 -3.15
CA ASN A 210 -66.71 43.62 -3.49
C ASN A 210 -66.58 44.68 -2.41
N ILE A 211 -65.45 44.68 -1.70
CA ILE A 211 -65.10 45.66 -0.67
C ILE A 211 -63.87 46.40 -1.16
N THR A 212 -64.00 47.69 -1.46
CA THR A 212 -62.93 48.47 -2.09
C THR A 212 -62.77 49.82 -1.43
N ALA A 213 -61.54 50.16 -1.04
CA ALA A 213 -61.20 51.46 -0.50
C ALA A 213 -60.03 52.10 -1.25
N LYS A 214 -60.03 53.44 -1.31
CA LYS A 214 -58.87 54.19 -1.81
C LYS A 214 -57.69 54.10 -0.85
N GLU A 215 -57.95 54.23 0.44
CA GLU A 215 -56.96 54.14 1.50
C GLU A 215 -56.92 52.72 2.07
N ASN A 216 -57.37 52.50 3.32
CA ASN A 216 -57.27 51.21 4.00
C ASN A 216 -58.59 50.45 3.99
N THR A 217 -58.50 49.12 3.97
CA THR A 217 -59.63 48.22 4.18
C THR A 217 -59.39 47.41 5.44
N THR A 218 -60.27 47.54 6.44
CA THR A 218 -60.20 46.81 7.71
C THR A 218 -61.43 45.95 7.89
N ILE A 219 -61.24 44.64 8.09
CA ILE A 219 -62.31 43.70 8.37
C ILE A 219 -61.97 42.94 9.65
N GLU A 220 -62.85 43.01 10.63
CA GLU A 220 -62.62 42.42 11.95
C GLU A 220 -63.86 41.70 12.48
N ASN A 221 -63.69 40.51 13.07
CA ASN A 221 -64.77 39.76 13.73
C ASN A 221 -66.02 39.59 12.84
N SER A 222 -65.83 39.43 11.53
CA SER A 222 -66.91 39.52 10.54
C SER A 222 -67.04 38.23 9.71
N ASN A 223 -68.15 38.09 8.98
CA ASN A 223 -68.32 37.06 7.96
C ASN A 223 -68.61 37.71 6.60
N ILE A 224 -67.73 37.48 5.63
CA ILE A 224 -67.83 37.97 4.27
C ILE A 224 -68.03 36.76 3.35
N SER A 225 -69.16 36.68 2.66
CA SER A 225 -69.51 35.50 1.86
C SER A 225 -70.09 35.87 0.50
N GLY A 226 -69.45 35.42 -0.57
CA GLY A 226 -69.95 35.54 -1.92
C GLY A 226 -70.07 34.18 -2.60
N LYS A 227 -71.14 33.93 -3.36
CA LYS A 227 -71.26 32.67 -4.09
C LYS A 227 -70.26 32.55 -5.24
N GLN A 228 -70.03 33.64 -5.98
CA GLN A 228 -69.19 33.66 -7.18
C GLN A 228 -67.80 34.27 -6.95
N GLY A 229 -67.56 34.87 -5.79
CA GLY A 229 -66.28 35.50 -5.48
C GLY A 229 -66.35 36.48 -4.34
N VAL A 230 -65.18 36.76 -3.74
CA VAL A 230 -64.99 37.86 -2.79
C VAL A 230 -63.74 38.64 -3.16
N ASN A 231 -63.87 39.96 -3.30
CA ASN A 231 -62.76 40.87 -3.55
C ASN A 231 -62.66 41.87 -2.40
N VAL A 232 -61.49 41.93 -1.76
CA VAL A 232 -61.17 42.89 -0.70
C VAL A 232 -59.94 43.67 -1.15
N ASP A 233 -60.10 44.97 -1.40
CA ASP A 233 -59.07 45.80 -2.03
C ASP A 233 -58.85 47.13 -1.30
N ALA A 234 -57.60 47.57 -1.30
CA ALA A 234 -57.11 48.85 -0.78
C ALA A 234 -56.13 49.45 -1.80
N GLU A 235 -56.63 50.35 -2.63
CA GLU A 235 -55.94 50.80 -3.86
C GLU A 235 -54.61 51.51 -3.58
N ASN A 236 -54.52 52.32 -2.51
CA ASN A 236 -53.30 53.02 -2.11
C ASN A 236 -52.84 52.69 -0.68
N GLY A 237 -53.60 51.90 0.09
CA GLY A 237 -53.31 51.62 1.50
C GLY A 237 -53.10 50.15 1.80
N THR A 238 -53.47 49.77 3.02
CA THR A 238 -53.29 48.41 3.55
C THR A 238 -54.62 47.70 3.71
N THR A 239 -54.61 46.39 3.53
CA THR A 239 -55.77 45.53 3.81
C THR A 239 -55.49 44.69 5.06
N THR A 240 -56.32 44.84 6.08
CA THR A 240 -56.23 44.13 7.37
C THR A 240 -57.48 43.27 7.57
N ILE A 241 -57.31 41.96 7.79
CA ILE A 241 -58.39 41.00 8.03
C ILE A 241 -58.08 40.16 9.27
N ASN A 242 -58.86 40.35 10.34
CA ASN A 242 -58.63 39.71 11.64
C ASN A 242 -59.89 38.98 12.15
N ALA A 243 -59.72 37.79 12.72
CA ALA A 243 -60.79 37.00 13.31
C ALA A 243 -62.06 36.90 12.42
N THR A 244 -61.86 36.79 11.10
CA THR A 244 -62.93 36.94 10.11
C THR A 244 -63.01 35.71 9.21
N ASN A 245 -64.22 35.33 8.79
CA ASN A 245 -64.40 34.35 7.72
C ASN A 245 -64.62 35.07 6.38
N VAL A 246 -63.80 34.76 5.38
CA VAL A 246 -63.92 35.27 4.01
C VAL A 246 -64.09 34.07 3.09
N THR A 247 -65.29 33.88 2.55
CA THR A 247 -65.64 32.63 1.86
C THR A 247 -66.21 32.89 0.47
N SER A 248 -65.66 32.21 -0.53
CA SER A 248 -66.28 32.07 -1.86
C SER A 248 -66.73 30.63 -2.12
N GLU A 249 -68.03 30.42 -2.38
CA GLU A 249 -68.60 29.06 -2.55
C GLU A 249 -68.21 28.39 -3.87
N ASN A 250 -68.21 29.12 -4.99
CA ASN A 250 -67.93 28.60 -6.34
C ASN A 250 -66.85 29.38 -7.11
N GLY A 251 -66.22 30.36 -6.46
CA GLY A 251 -65.30 31.28 -7.11
C GLY A 251 -64.03 31.50 -6.32
N SER A 252 -63.34 32.59 -6.64
CA SER A 252 -62.05 32.96 -6.04
C SER A 252 -62.20 34.01 -4.94
N VAL A 253 -61.23 34.04 -4.02
CA VAL A 253 -61.07 35.14 -3.07
C VAL A 253 -59.80 35.92 -3.41
N ASN A 254 -59.94 37.23 -3.62
CA ASN A 254 -58.81 38.12 -3.88
C ASN A 254 -58.69 39.16 -2.75
N VAL A 255 -57.55 39.18 -2.07
CA VAL A 255 -57.20 40.13 -1.02
C VAL A 255 -56.01 40.94 -1.51
N THR A 256 -56.21 42.23 -1.76
CA THR A 256 -55.17 43.13 -2.27
C THR A 256 -55.03 44.34 -1.35
N GLY A 257 -53.79 44.75 -1.11
CA GLY A 257 -53.48 46.01 -0.44
C GLY A 257 -52.19 46.56 -1.00
N ASN A 258 -52.26 47.76 -1.58
CA ASN A 258 -51.13 48.32 -2.31
C ASN A 258 -49.86 48.45 -1.48
N GLN A 259 -49.98 48.88 -0.22
CA GLN A 259 -48.86 49.06 0.72
C GLN A 259 -48.66 47.89 1.68
N GLY A 260 -49.55 46.90 1.66
CA GLY A 260 -49.41 45.69 2.46
C GLY A 260 -50.72 44.98 2.73
N VAL A 261 -50.61 43.71 3.09
CA VAL A 261 -51.74 42.87 3.51
C VAL A 261 -51.40 42.19 4.83
N TYR A 262 -52.31 42.30 5.81
CA TYR A 262 -52.25 41.63 7.09
C TYR A 262 -53.48 40.74 7.29
N ILE A 263 -53.26 39.43 7.34
CA ILE A 263 -54.28 38.43 7.69
C ILE A 263 -53.89 37.90 9.06
N GLY A 264 -54.59 38.34 10.10
CA GLY A 264 -54.24 38.01 11.48
C GLY A 264 -54.97 36.80 12.04
N ASN A 265 -54.78 36.61 13.34
CA ASN A 265 -55.16 35.38 14.03
C ASN A 265 -56.66 35.12 13.98
N GLY A 266 -57.04 33.85 13.79
CA GLY A 266 -58.44 33.41 13.76
C GLY A 266 -59.17 33.74 12.47
N THR A 267 -58.47 34.21 11.44
CA THR A 267 -59.04 34.47 10.11
C THR A 267 -59.06 33.19 9.26
N ASN A 268 -60.18 32.94 8.57
CA ASN A 268 -60.30 31.87 7.57
C ASN A 268 -60.62 32.48 6.21
N VAL A 269 -59.73 32.30 5.24
CA VAL A 269 -59.92 32.70 3.84
C VAL A 269 -60.08 31.45 3.00
N THR A 270 -61.28 31.20 2.49
CA THR A 270 -61.62 29.96 1.79
C THR A 270 -62.26 30.26 0.44
N ALA A 271 -61.73 29.66 -0.63
CA ALA A 271 -62.29 29.73 -1.97
C ALA A 271 -62.52 28.31 -2.53
N ALA A 272 -63.53 28.16 -3.38
CA ALA A 272 -63.63 26.97 -4.23
C ALA A 272 -62.53 26.93 -5.29
N ASP A 273 -62.26 28.07 -5.94
CA ASP A 273 -61.23 28.17 -6.97
C ASP A 273 -59.90 28.60 -6.34
N ASN A 274 -59.41 29.81 -6.65
CA ASN A 274 -58.12 30.31 -6.18
C ASN A 274 -58.27 31.25 -4.99
N VAL A 275 -57.25 31.29 -4.15
CA VAL A 275 -57.06 32.38 -3.19
C VAL A 275 -55.82 33.17 -3.60
N THR A 276 -55.98 34.48 -3.79
CA THR A 276 -54.90 35.40 -4.13
C THR A 276 -54.75 36.44 -3.03
N VAL A 277 -53.57 36.50 -2.42
CA VAL A 277 -53.19 37.51 -1.42
C VAL A 277 -52.00 38.27 -1.97
N THR A 278 -52.16 39.54 -2.30
CA THR A 278 -51.12 40.27 -3.05
C THR A 278 -50.94 41.71 -2.59
N THR A 279 -49.68 42.15 -2.62
CA THR A 279 -49.31 43.55 -2.42
C THR A 279 -48.30 44.01 -3.49
N PRO A 280 -48.69 44.94 -4.37
CA PRO A 280 -47.80 45.49 -5.39
C PRO A 280 -46.58 46.28 -4.88
N ASN A 281 -46.63 46.87 -3.68
CA ASN A 281 -45.57 47.74 -3.16
C ASN A 281 -45.16 47.47 -1.71
N GLY A 282 -45.78 46.52 -1.02
CA GLY A 282 -45.54 46.28 0.41
C GLY A 282 -45.19 44.84 0.77
N SER A 283 -45.49 44.50 2.02
CA SER A 283 -45.28 43.17 2.60
C SER A 283 -46.60 42.44 2.87
N VAL A 284 -46.61 41.11 2.77
CA VAL A 284 -47.71 40.24 3.21
C VAL A 284 -47.37 39.60 4.55
N SER A 285 -48.31 39.61 5.49
CA SER A 285 -48.23 38.88 6.74
C SER A 285 -49.48 38.04 6.97
N VAL A 286 -49.31 36.73 7.18
CA VAL A 286 -50.38 35.77 7.52
C VAL A 286 -50.03 35.10 8.84
N ILE A 287 -50.77 35.38 9.91
CA ILE A 287 -50.41 34.97 11.26
C ILE A 287 -51.62 34.33 11.94
N GLY A 288 -51.51 33.07 12.40
CA GLY A 288 -52.65 32.35 12.99
C GLY A 288 -53.79 32.12 11.99
N SER A 289 -53.43 32.12 10.70
CA SER A 289 -54.25 32.10 9.49
C SER A 289 -54.74 30.72 9.04
N ASN A 290 -55.94 30.59 8.46
CA ASN A 290 -56.20 29.52 7.48
C ASN A 290 -56.47 30.14 6.10
N VAL A 291 -55.72 29.74 5.08
CA VAL A 291 -55.89 30.18 3.68
C VAL A 291 -56.05 28.93 2.81
N THR A 292 -57.22 28.73 2.22
CA THR A 292 -57.58 27.48 1.54
C THR A 292 -58.23 27.70 0.18
N ALA A 293 -57.67 27.06 -0.85
CA ALA A 293 -58.22 26.93 -2.20
C ALA A 293 -58.63 25.46 -2.44
N ASN A 294 -59.92 25.15 -2.42
CA ASN A 294 -60.42 23.77 -2.42
C ASN A 294 -60.17 23.02 -3.74
N ASN A 295 -60.24 23.71 -4.88
CA ASN A 295 -60.02 23.15 -6.20
C ASN A 295 -58.90 23.85 -6.99
N GLY A 296 -58.44 25.02 -6.54
CA GLY A 296 -57.44 25.83 -7.21
C GLY A 296 -56.13 25.96 -6.46
N THR A 297 -55.46 27.10 -6.67
CA THR A 297 -54.13 27.43 -6.15
C THR A 297 -54.24 28.53 -5.09
N VAL A 298 -53.36 28.48 -4.10
CA VAL A 298 -53.12 29.63 -3.21
C VAL A 298 -51.91 30.41 -3.70
N ASN A 299 -52.07 31.69 -4.01
CA ASN A 299 -51.00 32.60 -4.40
C ASN A 299 -50.85 33.69 -3.35
N ILE A 300 -49.68 33.75 -2.71
CA ILE A 300 -49.32 34.78 -1.73
C ILE A 300 -48.07 35.48 -2.26
N THR A 301 -48.19 36.74 -2.65
CA THR A 301 -47.12 37.48 -3.32
C THR A 301 -46.95 38.87 -2.74
N ALA A 302 -45.72 39.22 -2.37
CA ALA A 302 -45.34 40.53 -1.90
C ALA A 302 -44.23 41.14 -2.75
N LYS A 303 -44.23 42.47 -2.90
CA LYS A 303 -43.09 43.18 -3.48
C LYS A 303 -41.89 43.17 -2.54
N GLU A 304 -42.14 43.38 -1.25
CA GLU A 304 -41.12 43.35 -0.19
C GLU A 304 -41.06 41.96 0.44
N ASN A 305 -41.54 41.79 1.68
CA ASN A 305 -41.41 40.55 2.44
C ASN A 305 -42.73 39.77 2.52
N THR A 306 -42.62 38.45 2.61
CA THR A 306 -43.74 37.56 2.91
C THR A 306 -43.46 36.83 4.22
N THR A 307 -44.31 37.03 5.23
CA THR A 307 -44.18 36.39 6.54
C THR A 307 -45.42 35.54 6.83
N ILE A 308 -45.22 34.25 7.10
CA ILE A 308 -46.29 33.33 7.44
C ILE A 308 -45.93 32.62 8.76
N GLU A 309 -46.81 32.74 9.74
CA GLU A 309 -46.55 32.21 11.08
C GLU A 309 -47.79 31.51 11.65
N ASN A 310 -47.60 30.34 12.27
CA ASN A 310 -48.68 29.61 12.97
C ASN A 310 -49.94 29.42 12.11
N SER A 311 -49.78 29.20 10.80
CA SER A 311 -50.87 29.23 9.83
C SER A 311 -51.03 27.90 9.07
N ASN A 312 -52.16 27.73 8.38
CA ASN A 312 -52.37 26.65 7.41
C ASN A 312 -52.66 27.24 6.03
N ILE A 313 -51.80 26.95 5.06
CA ILE A 313 -51.91 27.38 3.67
C ILE A 313 -52.13 26.12 2.82
N SER A 314 -53.29 25.98 2.20
CA SER A 314 -53.68 24.76 1.48
C SER A 314 -54.25 25.08 0.10
N GLY A 315 -53.59 24.61 -0.95
CA GLY A 315 -54.11 24.63 -2.32
C GLY A 315 -54.31 23.21 -2.84
N ASN A 316 -55.33 22.99 -3.67
CA ASN A 316 -55.50 21.70 -4.30
C ASN A 316 -54.54 21.50 -5.49
N GLN A 317 -54.37 22.53 -6.33
CA GLN A 317 -53.52 22.48 -7.53
C GLN A 317 -52.12 23.07 -7.33
N GLY A 318 -51.88 23.73 -6.21
CA GLY A 318 -50.58 24.31 -5.90
C GLY A 318 -50.63 25.36 -4.81
N VAL A 319 -49.44 25.71 -4.30
CA VAL A 319 -49.24 26.85 -3.42
C VAL A 319 -48.00 27.62 -3.90
N ASN A 320 -48.16 28.92 -4.13
CA ASN A 320 -47.07 29.82 -4.51
C ASN A 320 -46.93 30.91 -3.44
N ILE A 321 -45.76 31.02 -2.84
CA ILE A 321 -45.43 32.01 -1.82
C ILE A 321 -44.18 32.74 -2.29
N ASP A 322 -44.28 34.04 -2.53
CA ASP A 322 -43.21 34.83 -3.15
C ASP A 322 -42.99 36.18 -2.47
N ALA A 323 -41.73 36.61 -2.45
CA ALA A 323 -41.25 37.92 -2.03
C ALA A 323 -40.30 38.45 -3.11
N GLU A 324 -40.85 39.27 -4.03
CA GLU A 324 -40.21 39.63 -5.30
C GLU A 324 -38.86 40.34 -5.10
N ASN A 325 -38.75 41.22 -4.10
CA ASN A 325 -37.51 41.93 -3.77
C ASN A 325 -36.98 41.62 -2.36
N GLY A 326 -37.75 40.92 -1.52
CA GLY A 326 -37.44 40.75 -0.10
C GLY A 326 -37.22 39.30 0.32
N THR A 327 -37.55 39.03 1.59
CA THR A 327 -37.38 37.73 2.24
C THR A 327 -38.72 37.04 2.43
N THR A 328 -38.76 35.74 2.18
CA THR A 328 -39.89 34.88 2.57
C THR A 328 -39.55 34.15 3.87
N THR A 329 -40.37 34.32 4.90
CA THR A 329 -40.20 33.67 6.22
C THR A 329 -41.45 32.85 6.57
N ILE A 330 -41.27 31.56 6.87
CA ILE A 330 -42.36 30.64 7.22
C ILE A 330 -42.01 29.86 8.48
N ASN A 331 -42.79 30.05 9.54
CA ASN A 331 -42.56 29.43 10.85
C ASN A 331 -43.83 28.74 11.37
N ALA A 332 -43.68 27.56 11.99
CA ALA A 332 -44.77 26.82 12.63
C ALA A 332 -46.04 26.69 11.75
N THR A 333 -45.86 26.52 10.45
CA THR A 333 -46.93 26.63 9.45
C THR A 333 -47.06 25.33 8.64
N ASN A 334 -48.28 24.93 8.29
CA ASN A 334 -48.49 23.89 7.30
C ASN A 334 -48.72 24.51 5.92
N VAL A 335 -47.91 24.16 4.94
CA VAL A 335 -48.05 24.55 3.53
C VAL A 335 -48.30 23.28 2.73
N THR A 336 -49.48 23.12 2.15
CA THR A 336 -49.91 21.87 1.52
C THR A 336 -50.46 22.09 0.12
N SER A 337 -49.97 21.30 -0.83
CA SER A 337 -50.54 21.14 -2.16
C SER A 337 -50.99 19.69 -2.38
N ASN A 338 -52.29 19.46 -2.51
CA ASN A 338 -52.85 18.09 -2.54
C ASN A 338 -52.63 17.35 -3.87
N ASN A 339 -52.59 18.06 -4.99
CA ASN A 339 -52.46 17.49 -6.34
C ASN A 339 -51.46 18.24 -7.24
N GLY A 340 -50.72 19.22 -6.70
CA GLY A 340 -49.72 19.96 -7.47
C GLY A 340 -48.46 20.27 -6.67
N SER A 341 -47.74 21.31 -7.09
CA SER A 341 -46.45 21.70 -6.49
C SER A 341 -46.57 22.80 -5.43
N VAL A 342 -45.57 22.90 -4.56
CA VAL A 342 -45.37 24.06 -3.67
C VAL A 342 -44.12 24.83 -4.13
N ASN A 343 -44.26 26.13 -4.38
CA ASN A 343 -43.16 27.03 -4.71
C ASN A 343 -43.04 28.12 -3.64
N ILE A 344 -41.88 28.20 -3.00
CA ILE A 344 -41.55 29.19 -1.99
C ILE A 344 -40.31 29.93 -2.45
N THR A 345 -40.46 31.20 -2.80
CA THR A 345 -39.39 32.01 -3.38
C THR A 345 -39.19 33.29 -2.59
N GLY A 346 -37.95 33.78 -2.55
CA GLY A 346 -37.61 35.04 -1.93
C GLY A 346 -36.30 35.60 -2.47
N ASN A 347 -36.33 36.81 -3.01
CA ASN A 347 -35.18 37.37 -3.69
C ASN A 347 -33.94 37.54 -2.79
N GLN A 348 -34.11 38.01 -1.56
CA GLN A 348 -33.00 38.21 -0.61
C GLN A 348 -32.72 37.01 0.29
N ALA A 349 -33.75 36.22 0.61
CA ALA A 349 -33.60 34.99 1.39
C ALA A 349 -34.92 34.21 1.43
N VAL A 350 -34.81 32.92 1.75
CA VAL A 350 -35.94 32.12 2.22
C VAL A 350 -35.59 31.47 3.56
N ASN A 351 -36.42 31.69 4.58
CA ASN A 351 -36.25 31.15 5.93
C ASN A 351 -37.46 30.27 6.29
N ILE A 352 -37.26 28.96 6.36
CA ILE A 352 -38.24 27.99 6.82
C ILE A 352 -37.81 27.54 8.22
N GLY A 353 -38.53 27.97 9.25
CA GLY A 353 -38.16 27.69 10.63
C GLY A 353 -38.92 26.53 11.28
N ASN A 354 -38.69 26.41 12.59
CA ASN A 354 -39.13 25.26 13.37
C ASN A 354 -40.63 25.02 13.29
N GLY A 355 -41.01 23.75 13.19
CA GLY A 355 -42.40 23.31 13.19
C GLY A 355 -43.14 23.57 11.87
N THR A 356 -42.45 24.02 10.83
CA THR A 356 -43.04 24.17 9.50
C THR A 356 -43.07 22.84 8.75
N ASN A 357 -44.21 22.52 8.13
CA ASN A 357 -44.39 21.36 7.26
C ASN A 357 -44.76 21.84 5.85
N VAL A 358 -43.93 21.53 4.87
CA VAL A 358 -44.17 21.81 3.45
C VAL A 358 -44.40 20.48 2.74
N THR A 359 -45.60 20.27 2.21
CA THR A 359 -45.98 19.02 1.56
C THR A 359 -46.59 19.29 0.18
N ALA A 360 -46.06 18.64 -0.84
CA ALA A 360 -46.62 18.65 -2.20
C ALA A 360 -46.87 17.23 -2.71
N ALA A 361 -47.91 17.06 -3.52
CA ALA A 361 -48.08 15.85 -4.31
C ALA A 361 -46.98 15.72 -5.38
N ASP A 362 -46.65 16.83 -6.06
CA ASP A 362 -45.62 16.88 -7.09
C ASP A 362 -44.29 17.38 -6.50
N ASN A 363 -43.78 18.53 -6.95
CA ASN A 363 -42.50 19.08 -6.55
C ASN A 363 -42.64 20.08 -5.40
N VAL A 364 -41.57 20.21 -4.62
CA VAL A 364 -41.36 21.35 -3.73
C VAL A 364 -40.15 22.13 -4.22
N THR A 365 -40.32 23.43 -4.44
CA THR A 365 -39.24 24.35 -4.80
C THR A 365 -39.09 25.39 -3.71
N ILE A 366 -37.88 25.52 -3.15
CA ILE A 366 -37.50 26.55 -2.18
C ILE A 366 -36.29 27.27 -2.78
N ASP A 367 -36.48 28.51 -3.22
CA ASP A 367 -35.46 29.22 -4.00
C ASP A 367 -35.20 30.65 -3.50
N SER A 368 -33.91 31.01 -3.39
CA SER A 368 -33.49 32.39 -3.23
C SER A 368 -32.59 32.86 -4.36
N SER A 369 -33.15 33.70 -5.23
CA SER A 369 -32.53 34.12 -6.49
C SER A 369 -31.29 34.99 -6.33
N ASN A 370 -31.14 35.72 -5.22
CA ASN A 370 -29.98 36.57 -4.93
C ASN A 370 -29.44 36.42 -3.50
N GLY A 371 -29.91 35.45 -2.73
CA GLY A 371 -29.54 35.31 -1.33
C GLY A 371 -29.41 33.88 -0.85
N SER A 372 -29.65 33.68 0.44
CA SER A 372 -29.45 32.39 1.12
C SER A 372 -30.78 31.70 1.46
N VAL A 373 -30.76 30.37 1.53
CA VAL A 373 -31.90 29.55 2.01
C VAL A 373 -31.54 28.88 3.33
N ASN A 374 -32.40 29.06 4.34
CA ASN A 374 -32.27 28.42 5.64
C ASN A 374 -33.50 27.56 5.94
N VAL A 375 -33.30 26.28 6.24
CA VAL A 375 -34.36 25.34 6.65
C VAL A 375 -33.99 24.74 8.00
N THR A 376 -34.76 25.03 9.04
CA THR A 376 -34.42 24.66 10.42
C THR A 376 -35.62 24.02 11.11
N GLY A 377 -35.47 22.79 11.62
CA GLY A 377 -36.52 22.10 12.37
C GLY A 377 -37.82 21.89 11.58
N SER A 378 -37.72 21.71 10.27
CA SER A 378 -38.87 21.65 9.34
C SER A 378 -38.96 20.30 8.63
N ASN A 379 -40.15 19.99 8.13
CA ASN A 379 -40.37 18.86 7.22
C ASN A 379 -40.70 19.38 5.82
N VAL A 380 -39.99 18.91 4.80
CA VAL A 380 -40.20 19.27 3.40
C VAL A 380 -40.37 17.99 2.58
N THR A 381 -41.55 17.77 2.03
CA THR A 381 -41.92 16.51 1.38
C THR A 381 -42.56 16.71 0.01
N ALA A 382 -41.98 16.07 -1.01
CA ALA A 382 -42.54 15.89 -2.35
C ALA A 382 -42.93 14.41 -2.54
N ASN A 383 -44.22 14.10 -2.47
CA ASN A 383 -44.72 12.71 -2.41
C ASN A 383 -44.47 11.92 -3.70
N ASN A 384 -44.61 12.56 -4.87
CA ASN A 384 -44.38 11.93 -6.18
C ASN A 384 -43.31 12.64 -7.01
N GLY A 385 -42.79 13.78 -6.53
CA GLY A 385 -41.84 14.61 -7.26
C GLY A 385 -40.48 14.74 -6.58
N THR A 386 -39.82 15.85 -6.88
CA THR A 386 -38.49 16.22 -6.41
C THR A 386 -38.58 17.38 -5.43
N VAL A 387 -37.71 17.40 -4.43
CA VAL A 387 -37.47 18.61 -3.62
C VAL A 387 -36.25 19.35 -4.17
N ASN A 388 -36.42 20.62 -4.54
CA ASN A 388 -35.35 21.50 -4.98
C ASN A 388 -35.17 22.63 -3.96
N ILE A 389 -33.99 22.73 -3.38
CA ILE A 389 -33.59 23.79 -2.45
C ILE A 389 -32.39 24.49 -3.07
N THR A 390 -32.60 25.70 -3.58
CA THR A 390 -31.59 26.44 -4.35
C THR A 390 -31.36 27.82 -3.77
N ALA A 391 -30.11 28.26 -3.73
CA ALA A 391 -29.75 29.60 -3.29
C ALA A 391 -28.61 30.15 -4.13
N LYS A 392 -28.65 31.46 -4.41
CA LYS A 392 -27.52 32.14 -5.06
C LYS A 392 -26.29 32.16 -4.16
N GLU A 393 -26.48 32.38 -2.86
CA GLU A 393 -25.44 32.39 -1.85
C GLU A 393 -25.36 31.03 -1.14
N ASN A 394 -25.75 30.92 0.13
CA ASN A 394 -25.59 29.71 0.93
C ASN A 394 -26.90 28.95 1.10
N VAL A 395 -26.80 27.64 1.26
CA VAL A 395 -27.91 26.80 1.75
C VAL A 395 -27.54 26.21 3.11
N THR A 396 -28.38 26.43 4.12
CA THR A 396 -28.22 25.84 5.44
C THR A 396 -29.47 25.02 5.80
N ILE A 397 -29.27 23.74 6.11
CA ILE A 397 -30.34 22.85 6.55
C ILE A 397 -29.95 22.23 7.89
N GLU A 398 -30.78 22.43 8.90
CA GLU A 398 -30.50 21.97 10.26
C GLU A 398 -31.72 21.30 10.90
N ASN A 399 -31.51 20.19 11.60
CA ASN A 399 -32.55 19.50 12.39
C ASN A 399 -33.84 19.20 11.58
N SER A 400 -33.74 18.96 10.28
CA SER A 400 -34.88 18.92 9.37
C SER A 400 -35.06 17.53 8.72
N ASN A 401 -36.21 17.31 8.09
CA ASN A 401 -36.45 16.16 7.22
C ASN A 401 -36.81 16.64 5.81
N ILE A 402 -35.98 16.29 4.84
CA ILE A 402 -36.16 16.64 3.43
C ILE A 402 -36.38 15.33 2.65
N SER A 403 -37.54 15.18 2.02
CA SER A 403 -37.92 13.93 1.35
C SER A 403 -38.53 14.18 -0.02
N GLY A 404 -37.92 13.67 -1.08
CA GLY A 404 -38.49 13.71 -2.43
C GLY A 404 -38.48 12.33 -3.07
N ASN A 405 -39.63 11.84 -3.51
CA ASN A 405 -39.72 10.48 -4.05
C ASN A 405 -38.82 10.26 -5.28
N GLN A 406 -38.74 11.25 -6.18
CA GLN A 406 -37.96 11.19 -7.42
C GLN A 406 -36.58 11.87 -7.33
N GLY A 407 -36.29 12.52 -6.22
CA GLY A 407 -34.99 13.14 -5.98
C GLY A 407 -35.02 14.25 -4.94
N VAL A 408 -33.82 14.61 -4.48
CA VAL A 408 -33.60 15.83 -3.69
C VAL A 408 -32.38 16.55 -4.24
N ASN A 409 -32.51 17.83 -4.55
CA ASN A 409 -31.43 18.70 -5.00
C ASN A 409 -31.25 19.83 -3.99
N VAL A 410 -30.05 19.97 -3.45
CA VAL A 410 -29.65 21.04 -2.54
C VAL A 410 -28.44 21.73 -3.17
N ASP A 411 -28.61 22.98 -3.59
CA ASP A 411 -27.59 23.68 -4.38
C ASP A 411 -27.37 25.14 -3.94
N ALA A 412 -26.11 25.46 -3.66
CA ALA A 412 -25.63 26.81 -3.38
C ALA A 412 -24.74 27.28 -4.55
N GLU A 413 -25.31 28.08 -5.45
CA GLU A 413 -24.73 28.37 -6.77
C GLU A 413 -23.37 29.08 -6.68
N ASN A 414 -23.22 30.03 -5.75
CA ASN A 414 -21.96 30.75 -5.51
C ASN A 414 -21.42 30.60 -4.08
N GLY A 415 -22.11 29.88 -3.20
CA GLY A 415 -21.77 29.79 -1.78
C GLY A 415 -21.51 28.37 -1.31
N THR A 416 -21.80 28.16 -0.03
CA THR A 416 -21.58 26.88 0.65
C THR A 416 -22.90 26.21 1.00
N THR A 417 -22.90 24.88 0.99
CA THR A 417 -24.04 24.07 1.44
C THR A 417 -23.68 23.40 2.76
N THR A 418 -24.48 23.65 3.80
CA THR A 418 -24.31 23.12 5.16
C THR A 418 -25.52 22.30 5.55
N ILE A 419 -25.34 21.02 5.91
CA ILE A 419 -26.42 20.11 6.33
C ILE A 419 -26.05 19.42 7.64
N ASN A 420 -26.81 19.70 8.70
CA ASN A 420 -26.53 19.21 10.06
C ASN A 420 -27.77 18.56 10.69
N ALA A 421 -27.57 17.43 11.38
CA ALA A 421 -28.62 16.72 12.11
C ALA A 421 -29.93 16.52 11.30
N THR A 422 -29.80 16.29 9.99
CA THR A 422 -30.92 16.32 9.04
C THR A 422 -31.04 14.98 8.30
N ASN A 423 -32.27 14.55 8.00
CA ASN A 423 -32.50 13.45 7.07
C ASN A 423 -32.80 14.02 5.68
N VAL A 424 -32.00 13.64 4.68
CA VAL A 424 -32.20 13.98 3.27
C VAL A 424 -32.40 12.68 2.50
N THR A 425 -33.63 12.43 2.06
CA THR A 425 -34.03 11.13 1.54
C THR A 425 -34.68 11.24 0.17
N SER A 426 -34.29 10.35 -0.74
CA SER A 426 -35.01 10.09 -1.97
C SER A 426 -35.21 8.60 -2.18
N GLU A 427 -36.45 8.13 -2.14
CA GLU A 427 -36.76 6.69 -2.18
C GLU A 427 -36.44 6.05 -3.53
N ASN A 428 -36.83 6.68 -4.64
CA ASN A 428 -36.69 6.15 -5.99
C ASN A 428 -35.72 6.96 -6.87
N GLY A 429 -35.31 8.14 -6.42
CA GLY A 429 -34.41 9.04 -7.14
C GLY A 429 -32.99 9.14 -6.58
N SER A 430 -32.27 10.16 -7.03
CA SER A 430 -30.93 10.53 -6.55
C SER A 430 -30.99 11.68 -5.55
N VAL A 431 -29.97 11.81 -4.70
CA VAL A 431 -29.76 13.01 -3.89
C VAL A 431 -28.50 13.73 -4.38
N ASN A 432 -28.62 15.02 -4.69
CA ASN A 432 -27.51 15.88 -5.10
C ASN A 432 -27.35 17.01 -4.08
N VAL A 433 -26.17 17.11 -3.50
CA VAL A 433 -25.78 18.17 -2.56
C VAL A 433 -24.57 18.89 -3.15
N THR A 434 -24.78 20.11 -3.62
CA THR A 434 -23.74 20.90 -4.28
C THR A 434 -23.56 22.22 -3.56
N GLY A 435 -22.31 22.65 -3.44
CA GLY A 435 -21.97 23.98 -2.92
C GLY A 435 -20.71 24.46 -3.61
N ASN A 436 -20.83 25.52 -4.40
CA ASN A 436 -19.75 25.98 -5.26
C ASN A 436 -18.44 26.24 -4.51
N GLN A 437 -18.52 26.86 -3.33
CA GLN A 437 -17.37 27.17 -2.48
C GLN A 437 -17.09 26.15 -1.38
N GLY A 438 -17.97 25.16 -1.19
CA GLY A 438 -17.78 24.10 -0.21
C GLY A 438 -19.07 23.38 0.15
N VAL A 439 -18.93 22.13 0.60
CA VAL A 439 -20.03 21.35 1.19
C VAL A 439 -19.63 20.84 2.56
N TYR A 440 -20.48 21.05 3.55
CA TYR A 440 -20.34 20.53 4.90
C TYR A 440 -21.56 19.69 5.27
N ILE A 441 -21.36 18.38 5.41
CA ILE A 441 -22.35 17.44 5.95
C ILE A 441 -21.85 17.07 7.35
N GLY A 442 -22.53 17.57 8.37
CA GLY A 442 -22.09 17.39 9.76
C GLY A 442 -22.81 16.27 10.51
N ASN A 443 -22.54 16.26 11.81
CA ASN A 443 -22.87 15.14 12.68
C ASN A 443 -24.39 14.90 12.76
N GLY A 444 -24.79 13.62 12.75
CA GLY A 444 -26.19 13.21 12.82
C GLY A 444 -26.98 13.39 11.52
N THR A 445 -26.33 13.77 10.42
CA THR A 445 -26.97 13.88 9.10
C THR A 445 -27.02 12.52 8.40
N ASN A 446 -28.17 12.18 7.81
CA ASN A 446 -28.35 11.00 6.96
C ASN A 446 -28.76 11.43 5.56
N VAL A 447 -27.94 11.14 4.56
CA VAL A 447 -28.23 11.36 3.14
C VAL A 447 -28.46 10.01 2.48
N THR A 448 -29.69 9.72 2.06
CA THR A 448 -30.07 8.41 1.50
C THR A 448 -30.76 8.57 0.15
N ALA A 449 -30.28 7.83 -0.85
CA ALA A 449 -30.90 7.77 -2.17
C ALA A 449 -31.22 6.32 -2.57
N GLY A 450 -32.31 6.13 -3.30
CA GLY A 450 -32.61 4.90 -4.03
C GLY A 450 -31.58 4.65 -5.14
N ASN A 451 -31.21 5.71 -5.87
CA ASN A 451 -30.22 5.67 -6.94
C ASN A 451 -28.86 6.18 -6.44
N ASN A 452 -28.36 7.30 -6.96
CA ASN A 452 -27.03 7.83 -6.64
C ASN A 452 -27.10 8.90 -5.56
N VAL A 453 -26.00 9.06 -4.82
CA VAL A 453 -25.76 10.27 -4.02
C VAL A 453 -24.56 11.00 -4.60
N THR A 454 -24.71 12.30 -4.85
CA THR A 454 -23.64 13.18 -5.30
C THR A 454 -23.44 14.27 -4.25
N VAL A 455 -22.20 14.41 -3.76
CA VAL A 455 -21.77 15.50 -2.88
C VAL A 455 -20.61 16.20 -3.57
N ASP A 456 -20.82 17.41 -4.07
CA ASP A 456 -19.87 18.06 -4.97
C ASP A 456 -19.55 19.51 -4.59
N SER A 457 -18.28 19.86 -4.65
CA SER A 457 -17.82 21.25 -4.54
C SER A 457 -16.86 21.63 -5.69
N PRO A 458 -17.40 22.25 -6.76
CA PRO A 458 -16.64 22.62 -7.95
C PRO A 458 -15.45 23.57 -7.75
N ASN A 459 -15.46 24.39 -6.69
CA ASN A 459 -14.40 25.37 -6.39
C ASN A 459 -13.97 25.36 -4.91
N GLY A 460 -14.37 24.35 -4.14
CA GLY A 460 -14.11 24.30 -2.70
C GLY A 460 -13.77 22.91 -2.18
N SER A 461 -13.88 22.77 -0.86
CA SER A 461 -13.63 21.52 -0.14
C SER A 461 -14.96 20.84 0.25
N VAL A 462 -14.94 19.51 0.35
CA VAL A 462 -16.07 18.72 0.88
C VAL A 462 -15.68 18.11 2.23
N SER A 463 -16.56 18.24 3.22
CA SER A 463 -16.40 17.68 4.56
C SER A 463 -17.63 16.87 4.96
N VAL A 464 -17.44 15.60 5.32
CA VAL A 464 -18.48 14.69 5.82
C VAL A 464 -18.07 14.15 7.19
N ILE A 465 -18.73 14.61 8.25
CA ILE A 465 -18.30 14.33 9.63
C ILE A 465 -19.46 13.81 10.46
N GLY A 466 -19.34 12.59 11.00
CA GLY A 466 -20.38 12.01 11.85
C GLY A 466 -21.68 11.70 11.11
N SER A 467 -21.62 11.43 9.80
CA SER A 467 -22.78 11.35 8.93
C SER A 467 -22.89 9.99 8.23
N ASN A 468 -24.08 9.69 7.72
CA ASN A 468 -24.32 8.54 6.85
C ASN A 468 -24.66 9.02 5.43
N VAL A 469 -23.96 8.51 4.42
CA VAL A 469 -24.20 8.80 3.01
C VAL A 469 -24.39 7.49 2.27
N THR A 470 -25.62 7.22 1.81
CA THR A 470 -26.03 5.91 1.30
C THR A 470 -26.73 5.99 -0.05
N ALA A 471 -26.22 5.26 -1.03
CA ALA A 471 -26.86 4.98 -2.32
C ALA A 471 -27.27 3.50 -2.37
N ASN A 472 -28.57 3.23 -2.20
CA ASN A 472 -29.09 1.87 -2.03
C ASN A 472 -28.92 0.98 -3.26
N ASN A 473 -29.12 1.53 -4.47
CA ASN A 473 -28.96 0.80 -5.72
C ASN A 473 -27.93 1.44 -6.66
N GLY A 474 -27.31 2.55 -6.26
CA GLY A 474 -26.39 3.33 -7.10
C GLY A 474 -25.00 3.50 -6.51
N THR A 475 -24.37 4.58 -6.94
CA THR A 475 -23.01 4.98 -6.54
C THR A 475 -23.07 6.20 -5.63
N VAL A 476 -22.16 6.26 -4.66
CA VAL A 476 -21.88 7.50 -3.92
C VAL A 476 -20.68 8.19 -4.58
N ASN A 477 -20.84 9.45 -4.98
CA ASN A 477 -19.77 10.31 -5.50
C ASN A 477 -19.57 11.48 -4.55
N ILE A 478 -18.36 11.62 -4.01
CA ILE A 478 -17.94 12.73 -3.15
C ILE A 478 -16.74 13.39 -3.83
N THR A 479 -16.93 14.57 -4.38
CA THR A 479 -15.92 15.24 -5.22
C THR A 479 -15.69 16.67 -4.73
N ALA A 480 -14.43 17.07 -4.66
CA ALA A 480 -14.05 18.43 -4.30
C ALA A 480 -12.93 18.92 -5.21
N LYS A 481 -12.95 20.22 -5.55
CA LYS A 481 -11.82 20.85 -6.24
C LYS A 481 -10.58 20.91 -5.37
N GLU A 482 -10.77 21.23 -4.09
CA GLU A 482 -9.71 21.32 -3.10
C GLU A 482 -9.60 20.01 -2.32
N ASN A 483 -9.96 19.97 -1.03
CA ASN A 483 -9.79 18.81 -0.17
C ASN A 483 -11.11 18.07 0.06
N THR A 484 -11.00 16.76 0.27
CA THR A 484 -12.11 15.93 0.73
C THR A 484 -11.76 15.34 2.09
N THR A 485 -12.57 15.65 3.11
CA THR A 485 -12.39 15.16 4.49
C THR A 485 -13.58 14.35 4.92
N ILE A 486 -13.37 13.11 5.34
CA ILE A 486 -14.42 12.22 5.84
C ILE A 486 -14.00 11.66 7.19
N GLU A 487 -14.79 11.93 8.22
CA GLU A 487 -14.47 11.52 9.58
C GLU A 487 -15.67 10.91 10.29
N ASN A 488 -15.47 9.84 11.05
CA ASN A 488 -16.50 9.22 11.89
C ASN A 488 -17.82 8.93 11.13
N SER A 489 -17.73 8.58 9.85
CA SER A 489 -18.89 8.50 8.94
C SER A 489 -19.09 7.10 8.36
N ASN A 490 -20.25 6.88 7.74
CA ASN A 490 -20.51 5.68 6.92
C ASN A 490 -20.88 6.11 5.50
N ILE A 491 -20.07 5.70 4.53
CA ILE A 491 -20.25 5.98 3.11
C ILE A 491 -20.52 4.65 2.40
N SER A 492 -21.72 4.46 1.86
CA SER A 492 -22.15 3.18 1.31
C SER A 492 -22.80 3.35 -0.06
N GLY A 493 -22.22 2.77 -1.11
CA GLY A 493 -22.81 2.74 -2.45
C GLY A 493 -22.85 1.34 -3.01
N ASN A 494 -24.04 0.83 -3.36
CA ASN A 494 -24.18 -0.55 -3.82
C ASN A 494 -23.36 -0.85 -5.09
N GLN A 495 -23.30 0.09 -6.04
CA GLN A 495 -22.62 -0.06 -7.33
C GLN A 495 -21.23 0.58 -7.36
N GLY A 496 -20.87 1.39 -6.36
CA GLY A 496 -19.55 1.96 -6.21
C GLY A 496 -19.49 3.07 -5.18
N VAL A 497 -18.28 3.44 -4.77
CA VAL A 497 -18.01 4.67 -4.03
C VAL A 497 -16.80 5.37 -4.66
N ASN A 498 -16.96 6.64 -5.02
CA ASN A 498 -15.90 7.49 -5.54
C ASN A 498 -15.70 8.67 -4.60
N ILE A 499 -14.49 8.83 -4.09
CA ILE A 499 -14.09 9.93 -3.20
C ILE A 499 -12.87 10.58 -3.82
N ASP A 500 -12.98 11.84 -4.23
CA ASP A 500 -11.94 12.53 -4.99
C ASP A 500 -11.69 13.96 -4.47
N ALA A 501 -10.42 14.36 -4.55
CA ALA A 501 -9.93 15.71 -4.30
C ALA A 501 -9.06 16.12 -5.49
N GLU A 502 -9.66 16.84 -6.45
CA GLU A 502 -9.10 17.04 -7.79
C GLU A 502 -7.74 17.74 -7.77
N ASN A 503 -7.57 18.75 -6.90
CA ASN A 503 -6.30 19.46 -6.71
C ASN A 503 -5.70 19.33 -5.31
N GLY A 504 -6.43 18.75 -4.35
CA GLY A 504 -6.04 18.73 -2.94
C GLY A 504 -5.78 17.33 -2.38
N THR A 505 -6.02 17.19 -1.08
CA THR A 505 -5.80 15.96 -0.32
C THR A 505 -7.14 15.31 0.03
N THR A 506 -7.19 13.98 -0.08
CA THR A 506 -8.29 13.19 0.48
C THR A 506 -7.87 12.60 1.82
N THR A 507 -8.63 12.90 2.88
CA THR A 507 -8.39 12.39 4.24
C THR A 507 -9.62 11.64 4.75
N ILE A 508 -9.44 10.39 5.14
CA ILE A 508 -10.50 9.53 5.66
C ILE A 508 -10.06 8.92 6.99
N ASN A 509 -10.82 9.14 8.06
CA ASN A 509 -10.50 8.67 9.40
C ASN A 509 -11.73 8.07 10.09
N ALA A 510 -11.55 6.98 10.84
CA ALA A 510 -12.60 6.34 11.64
C ALA A 510 -13.93 6.13 10.87
N THR A 511 -13.84 5.80 9.58
CA THR A 511 -14.98 5.80 8.66
C THR A 511 -15.15 4.43 8.01
N ASN A 512 -16.38 4.00 7.77
CA ASN A 512 -16.66 2.85 6.91
C ASN A 512 -16.96 3.33 5.49
N VAL A 513 -16.18 2.88 4.51
CA VAL A 513 -16.41 3.12 3.08
C VAL A 513 -16.70 1.79 2.43
N THR A 514 -17.92 1.58 1.96
CA THR A 514 -18.39 0.27 1.50
C THR A 514 -19.04 0.33 0.13
N SER A 515 -18.64 -0.57 -0.75
CA SER A 515 -19.40 -0.92 -1.94
C SER A 515 -19.63 -2.41 -2.04
N ASN A 516 -20.88 -2.86 -1.95
CA ASN A 516 -21.19 -4.29 -1.88
C ASN A 516 -20.97 -5.03 -3.20
N ASN A 517 -21.34 -4.41 -4.33
CA ASN A 517 -21.24 -5.01 -5.67
C ASN A 517 -20.32 -4.23 -6.61
N GLY A 518 -19.81 -3.08 -6.16
CA GLY A 518 -18.99 -2.17 -6.94
C GLY A 518 -17.53 -2.10 -6.48
N SER A 519 -16.82 -1.14 -7.06
CA SER A 519 -15.47 -0.76 -6.65
C SER A 519 -15.50 0.45 -5.71
N VAL A 520 -14.45 0.60 -4.91
CA VAL A 520 -14.19 1.83 -4.15
C VAL A 520 -12.98 2.52 -4.75
N ASN A 521 -13.12 3.78 -5.16
CA ASN A 521 -12.03 4.61 -5.67
C ASN A 521 -11.85 5.81 -4.74
N ILE A 522 -10.65 5.93 -4.16
CA ILE A 522 -10.27 7.03 -3.28
C ILE A 522 -9.05 7.69 -3.90
N THR A 523 -9.21 8.92 -4.37
CA THR A 523 -8.19 9.66 -5.10
C THR A 523 -7.93 11.01 -4.46
N GLY A 524 -6.69 11.48 -4.54
CA GLY A 524 -6.32 12.80 -4.07
C GLY A 524 -5.04 13.27 -4.74
N ASN A 525 -5.10 14.41 -5.42
CA ASN A 525 -4.00 14.87 -6.24
C ASN A 525 -2.71 15.13 -5.46
N GLN A 526 -2.79 15.76 -4.28
CA GLN A 526 -1.63 16.07 -3.43
C GLN A 526 -1.28 14.97 -2.42
N ALA A 527 -2.28 14.22 -1.96
CA ALA A 527 -2.10 13.09 -1.07
C ALA A 527 -3.41 12.32 -0.87
N VAL A 528 -3.30 11.07 -0.42
CA VAL A 528 -4.40 10.34 0.21
C VAL A 528 -3.97 9.84 1.58
N ASN A 529 -4.74 10.18 2.61
CA ASN A 529 -4.50 9.78 3.99
C ASN A 529 -5.68 8.96 4.52
N ILE A 530 -5.48 7.67 4.73
CA ILE A 530 -6.44 6.75 5.33
C ILE A 530 -5.95 6.43 6.75
N GLY A 531 -6.54 7.06 7.77
CA GLY A 531 -6.07 6.91 9.14
C GLY A 531 -6.89 5.94 9.99
N ASN A 532 -6.48 5.82 11.25
CA ASN A 532 -6.92 4.77 12.17
C ASN A 532 -8.43 4.56 12.22
N GLY A 533 -8.82 3.28 12.30
CA GLY A 533 -10.22 2.87 12.45
C GLY A 533 -11.03 2.96 11.16
N THR A 534 -10.39 3.23 10.02
CA THR A 534 -11.06 3.26 8.71
C THR A 534 -11.16 1.86 8.12
N ASN A 535 -12.34 1.51 7.62
CA ASN A 535 -12.59 0.27 6.88
C ASN A 535 -13.04 0.61 5.47
N VAL A 536 -12.25 0.21 4.48
CA VAL A 536 -12.56 0.33 3.06
C VAL A 536 -12.85 -1.05 2.51
N THR A 537 -14.07 -1.30 2.05
CA THR A 537 -14.50 -2.61 1.55
C THR A 537 -15.21 -2.49 0.21
N ALA A 538 -14.74 -3.22 -0.79
CA ALA A 538 -15.36 -3.30 -2.11
C ALA A 538 -15.73 -4.74 -2.46
N GLY A 539 -16.83 -4.91 -3.18
CA GLY A 539 -17.19 -6.17 -3.83
C GLY A 539 -16.21 -6.51 -4.96
N ASN A 540 -15.78 -5.49 -5.71
CA ASN A 540 -14.80 -5.60 -6.78
C ASN A 540 -13.44 -5.06 -6.32
N ASN A 541 -12.91 -4.02 -6.97
CA ASN A 541 -11.57 -3.48 -6.69
C ASN A 541 -11.62 -2.35 -5.65
N VAL A 542 -10.53 -2.17 -4.93
CA VAL A 542 -10.23 -0.94 -4.20
C VAL A 542 -9.06 -0.23 -4.89
N THR A 543 -9.22 1.04 -5.20
CA THR A 543 -8.16 1.90 -5.74
C THR A 543 -7.94 3.05 -4.76
N ILE A 544 -6.69 3.21 -4.31
CA ILE A 544 -6.24 4.33 -3.47
C ILE A 544 -5.08 4.98 -4.22
N ASP A 545 -5.29 6.16 -4.78
CA ASP A 545 -4.32 6.78 -5.69
C ASP A 545 -4.02 8.24 -5.36
N SER A 546 -2.74 8.59 -5.37
CA SER A 546 -2.31 9.98 -5.37
C SER A 546 -1.45 10.30 -6.59
N SER A 547 -2.06 11.02 -7.53
CA SER A 547 -1.49 11.28 -8.86
C SER A 547 -0.26 12.19 -8.87
N ASN A 548 -0.08 13.05 -7.86
CA ASN A 548 1.09 13.94 -7.71
C ASN A 548 1.68 13.93 -6.30
N GLY A 549 1.24 13.02 -5.42
CA GLY A 549 1.54 13.05 -4.01
C GLY A 549 1.87 11.70 -3.40
N SER A 550 1.76 11.64 -2.08
CA SER A 550 2.01 10.43 -1.28
C SER A 550 0.70 9.78 -0.81
N VAL A 551 0.71 8.46 -0.61
CA VAL A 551 -0.40 7.72 0.01
C VAL A 551 0.04 7.18 1.37
N ASN A 552 -0.75 7.48 2.41
CA ASN A 552 -0.54 6.99 3.78
C ASN A 552 -1.76 6.19 4.24
N VAL A 553 -1.56 4.93 4.64
CA VAL A 553 -2.59 4.05 5.19
C VAL A 553 -2.16 3.58 6.57
N THR A 554 -2.84 4.04 7.63
CA THR A 554 -2.47 3.77 9.02
C THR A 554 -3.64 3.20 9.80
N GLY A 555 -3.44 2.10 10.52
CA GLY A 555 -4.44 1.51 11.41
C GLY A 555 -5.77 1.18 10.73
N SER A 556 -5.74 0.78 9.46
CA SER A 556 -6.91 0.66 8.59
C SER A 556 -7.07 -0.72 7.99
N ASN A 557 -8.30 -1.08 7.63
CA ASN A 557 -8.59 -2.30 6.87
C ASN A 557 -9.01 -1.93 5.45
N VAL A 558 -8.33 -2.46 4.44
CA VAL A 558 -8.63 -2.26 3.03
C VAL A 558 -8.87 -3.62 2.40
N THR A 559 -10.07 -3.85 1.88
CA THR A 559 -10.48 -5.17 1.39
C THR A 559 -11.21 -5.11 0.06
N ALA A 560 -10.75 -5.89 -0.92
CA ALA A 560 -11.39 -6.15 -2.19
C ALA A 560 -11.85 -7.62 -2.24
N ASN A 561 -13.15 -7.87 -2.02
CA ASN A 561 -13.68 -9.22 -1.79
C ASN A 561 -13.58 -10.14 -3.00
N ASN A 562 -13.74 -9.60 -4.22
CA ASN A 562 -13.61 -10.38 -5.46
C ASN A 562 -12.61 -9.74 -6.46
N GLY A 563 -11.93 -8.68 -6.07
CA GLY A 563 -11.06 -7.89 -6.94
C GLY A 563 -9.65 -7.72 -6.41
N THR A 564 -8.96 -6.70 -6.93
CA THR A 564 -7.62 -6.32 -6.48
C THR A 564 -7.66 -5.08 -5.60
N VAL A 565 -6.69 -4.97 -4.70
CA VAL A 565 -6.38 -3.70 -4.02
C VAL A 565 -5.19 -3.05 -4.73
N ASN A 566 -5.38 -1.83 -5.23
CA ASN A 566 -4.32 -1.04 -5.84
C ASN A 566 -4.08 0.21 -4.99
N ILE A 567 -2.86 0.36 -4.48
CA ILE A 567 -2.41 1.51 -3.70
C ILE A 567 -1.24 2.13 -4.45
N THR A 568 -1.46 3.29 -5.06
CA THR A 568 -0.49 3.93 -5.95
C THR A 568 -0.23 5.36 -5.54
N ALA A 569 1.02 5.79 -5.61
CA ALA A 569 1.41 7.16 -5.32
C ALA A 569 2.50 7.61 -6.29
N LYS A 570 2.45 8.88 -6.70
CA LYS A 570 3.55 9.48 -7.47
C LYS A 570 4.82 9.58 -6.64
N GLU A 571 4.68 9.95 -5.37
CA GLU A 571 5.79 10.06 -4.42
C GLU A 571 5.90 8.77 -3.60
N ASN A 572 5.62 8.81 -2.28
CA ASN A 572 5.82 7.68 -1.38
C ASN A 572 4.51 6.96 -1.07
N VAL A 573 4.61 5.66 -0.78
CA VAL A 573 3.54 4.88 -0.16
C VAL A 573 3.97 4.44 1.24
N THR A 574 3.20 4.79 2.26
CA THR A 574 3.42 4.33 3.64
C THR A 574 2.21 3.57 4.14
N ILE A 575 2.41 2.32 4.57
CA ILE A 575 1.36 1.48 5.16
C ILE A 575 1.82 1.01 6.54
N GLU A 576 1.05 1.32 7.57
CA GLU A 576 1.41 1.02 8.95
C GLU A 576 0.23 0.44 9.74
N ASN A 577 0.46 -0.59 10.55
CA ASN A 577 -0.55 -1.17 11.45
C ASN A 577 -1.87 -1.52 10.76
N SER A 578 -1.84 -1.95 9.49
CA SER A 578 -3.03 -2.08 8.64
C SER A 578 -3.23 -3.51 8.15
N ASN A 579 -4.41 -3.79 7.59
CA ASN A 579 -4.70 -5.03 6.87
C ASN A 579 -5.13 -4.70 5.44
N ILE A 580 -4.36 -5.16 4.46
CA ILE A 580 -4.60 -4.96 3.04
C ILE A 580 -4.89 -6.33 2.42
N SER A 581 -6.11 -6.56 1.96
CA SER A 581 -6.53 -7.85 1.39
C SER A 581 -7.20 -7.66 0.04
N GLY A 582 -6.68 -8.30 -1.01
CA GLY A 582 -7.33 -8.36 -2.31
C GLY A 582 -7.44 -9.79 -2.79
N ASN A 583 -8.66 -10.26 -3.06
CA ASN A 583 -8.87 -11.65 -3.45
C ASN A 583 -8.08 -12.05 -4.71
N GLN A 584 -8.02 -11.16 -5.72
CA GLN A 584 -7.33 -11.40 -6.99
C GLN A 584 -5.91 -10.82 -7.04
N GLY A 585 -5.48 -10.07 -6.03
CA GLY A 585 -4.19 -9.40 -6.05
C GLY A 585 -4.09 -8.18 -5.15
N VAL A 586 -2.87 -7.84 -4.76
CA VAL A 586 -2.55 -6.55 -4.13
C VAL A 586 -1.38 -5.92 -4.87
N ASN A 587 -1.53 -4.66 -5.27
CA ASN A 587 -0.49 -3.85 -5.87
C ASN A 587 -0.22 -2.61 -5.01
N VAL A 588 1.02 -2.43 -4.57
CA VAL A 588 1.47 -1.27 -3.80
C VAL A 588 2.65 -0.64 -4.53
N ASP A 589 2.48 0.56 -5.07
CA ASP A 589 3.47 1.18 -5.95
C ASP A 589 3.73 2.66 -5.62
N ALA A 590 5.00 2.99 -5.41
CA ALA A 590 5.52 4.35 -5.30
C ALA A 590 6.32 4.68 -6.57
N GLU A 591 5.69 5.36 -7.53
CA GLU A 591 6.18 5.51 -8.90
C GLU A 591 7.54 6.25 -8.95
N ASN A 592 7.71 7.31 -8.16
CA ASN A 592 8.97 8.05 -8.06
C ASN A 592 9.59 8.03 -6.65
N GLY A 593 8.94 7.45 -5.65
CA GLY A 593 9.38 7.49 -4.27
C GLY A 593 9.68 6.13 -3.67
N THR A 594 9.49 6.03 -2.36
CA THR A 594 9.76 4.83 -1.56
C THR A 594 8.45 4.21 -1.07
N THR A 595 8.43 2.87 -1.00
CA THR A 595 7.33 2.13 -0.39
C THR A 595 7.77 1.59 0.97
N THR A 596 7.05 1.96 2.04
CA THR A 596 7.33 1.53 3.41
C THR A 596 6.12 0.80 3.99
N ILE A 597 6.29 -0.44 4.46
CA ILE A 597 5.23 -1.27 5.03
C ILE A 597 5.67 -1.84 6.39
N ASN A 598 5.01 -1.44 7.46
CA ASN A 598 5.35 -1.82 8.84
C ASN A 598 4.15 -2.39 9.59
N ALA A 599 4.36 -3.44 10.38
CA ALA A 599 3.34 -4.06 11.24
C ALA A 599 2.00 -4.31 10.53
N THR A 600 2.04 -4.70 9.26
CA THR A 600 0.87 -4.77 8.36
C THR A 600 0.70 -6.17 7.79
N ASN A 601 -0.53 -6.63 7.62
CA ASN A 601 -0.83 -7.83 6.84
C ASN A 601 -1.19 -7.42 5.40
N VAL A 602 -0.46 -7.93 4.41
CA VAL A 602 -0.74 -7.77 2.98
C VAL A 602 -1.04 -9.14 2.40
N THR A 603 -2.27 -9.38 1.97
CA THR A 603 -2.73 -10.73 1.60
C THR A 603 -3.45 -10.74 0.25
N SER A 604 -3.12 -11.73 -0.56
CA SER A 604 -3.87 -12.07 -1.77
C SER A 604 -4.26 -13.54 -1.75
N GLU A 605 -5.57 -13.81 -1.64
CA GLU A 605 -6.11 -15.17 -1.45
C GLU A 605 -6.04 -16.05 -2.70
N ASN A 606 -6.15 -15.45 -3.89
CA ASN A 606 -6.19 -16.16 -5.17
C ASN A 606 -5.34 -15.48 -6.26
N GLY A 607 -4.42 -14.58 -5.88
CA GLY A 607 -3.55 -13.90 -6.83
C GLY A 607 -2.15 -13.60 -6.28
N SER A 608 -1.48 -12.65 -6.92
CA SER A 608 -0.12 -12.22 -6.55
C SER A 608 -0.13 -10.96 -5.67
N VAL A 609 0.98 -10.72 -4.96
CA VAL A 609 1.25 -9.44 -4.28
C VAL A 609 2.46 -8.79 -4.94
N ASN A 610 2.32 -7.54 -5.38
CA ASN A 610 3.40 -6.75 -5.95
C ASN A 610 3.61 -5.49 -5.10
N ILE A 611 4.83 -5.30 -4.62
CA ILE A 611 5.25 -4.16 -3.81
C ILE A 611 6.45 -3.52 -4.50
N THR A 612 6.26 -2.34 -5.05
CA THR A 612 7.27 -1.63 -5.83
C THR A 612 7.53 -0.26 -5.25
N GLY A 613 8.78 0.19 -5.32
CA GLY A 613 9.17 1.54 -4.92
C GLY A 613 10.41 1.97 -5.66
N ASN A 614 10.27 2.97 -6.53
CA ASN A 614 11.32 3.37 -7.45
C ASN A 614 12.63 3.74 -6.75
N GLN A 615 12.57 4.44 -5.62
CA GLN A 615 13.74 4.85 -4.82
C GLN A 615 14.06 3.91 -3.65
N GLY A 616 13.19 2.93 -3.39
CA GLY A 616 13.43 1.92 -2.36
C GLY A 616 12.16 1.24 -1.86
N VAL A 617 12.32 0.05 -1.30
CA VAL A 617 11.25 -0.66 -0.59
C VAL A 617 11.73 -1.06 0.81
N ASN A 618 10.95 -0.71 1.84
CA ASN A 618 11.22 -1.05 3.23
C ASN A 618 10.04 -1.85 3.80
N ILE A 619 10.24 -3.14 4.02
CA ILE A 619 9.30 -4.02 4.73
C ILE A 619 9.84 -4.22 6.14
N GLY A 620 9.19 -3.62 7.13
CA GLY A 620 9.66 -3.65 8.51
C GLY A 620 9.00 -4.69 9.40
N ASN A 621 9.28 -4.55 10.69
CA ASN A 621 9.00 -5.57 11.69
C ASN A 621 7.49 -5.82 11.85
N GLY A 622 7.12 -7.09 12.00
CA GLY A 622 5.74 -7.51 12.19
C GLY A 622 4.89 -7.48 10.92
N THR A 623 5.48 -7.21 9.75
CA THR A 623 4.78 -7.24 8.46
C THR A 623 4.69 -8.68 7.94
N ASN A 624 3.50 -9.08 7.48
CA ASN A 624 3.25 -10.35 6.80
C ASN A 624 2.77 -10.08 5.37
N VAL A 625 3.52 -10.54 4.38
CA VAL A 625 3.15 -10.50 2.97
C VAL A 625 2.85 -11.92 2.53
N THR A 626 1.63 -12.19 2.08
CA THR A 626 1.21 -13.54 1.68
C THR A 626 0.41 -13.50 0.39
N ALA A 627 0.83 -14.30 -0.59
CA ALA A 627 0.13 -14.47 -1.85
C ALA A 627 -0.15 -15.95 -2.11
N ALA A 628 -1.27 -16.25 -2.76
CA ALA A 628 -1.49 -17.58 -3.34
C ALA A 628 -0.50 -17.86 -4.48
N ASP A 629 -0.29 -16.89 -5.36
CA ASP A 629 0.64 -17.00 -6.48
C ASP A 629 2.02 -16.46 -6.12
N ASN A 630 2.49 -15.40 -6.79
CA ASN A 630 3.82 -14.84 -6.59
C ASN A 630 3.81 -13.66 -5.61
N VAL A 631 4.95 -13.44 -4.96
CA VAL A 631 5.24 -12.18 -4.28
C VAL A 631 6.41 -11.50 -5.01
N THR A 632 6.22 -10.25 -5.40
CA THR A 632 7.26 -9.41 -6.01
C THR A 632 7.52 -8.21 -5.11
N ILE A 633 8.78 -8.02 -4.72
CA ILE A 633 9.27 -6.85 -3.98
C ILE A 633 10.40 -6.25 -4.80
N ASP A 634 10.17 -5.09 -5.42
CA ASP A 634 11.13 -4.53 -6.39
C ASP A 634 11.43 -3.05 -6.15
N SER A 635 12.71 -2.69 -6.27
CA SER A 635 13.16 -1.31 -6.35
C SER A 635 14.01 -1.08 -7.59
N SER A 636 13.43 -0.42 -8.58
CA SER A 636 14.03 -0.19 -9.90
C SER A 636 15.23 0.74 -9.92
N ASN A 637 15.36 1.65 -8.93
CA ASN A 637 16.50 2.57 -8.79
C ASN A 637 17.07 2.66 -7.36
N GLY A 638 16.54 1.91 -6.40
CA GLY A 638 16.96 1.98 -5.00
C GLY A 638 17.33 0.63 -4.40
N SER A 639 17.31 0.58 -3.07
CA SER A 639 17.59 -0.60 -2.26
C SER A 639 16.30 -1.22 -1.71
N VAL A 640 16.33 -2.54 -1.45
CA VAL A 640 15.25 -3.26 -0.76
C VAL A 640 15.71 -3.72 0.62
N ASN A 641 14.94 -3.39 1.65
CA ASN A 641 15.17 -3.82 3.04
C ASN A 641 13.96 -4.60 3.56
N VAL A 642 14.18 -5.82 4.06
CA VAL A 642 13.16 -6.67 4.69
C VAL A 642 13.65 -7.05 6.09
N THR A 643 12.95 -6.61 7.14
CA THR A 643 13.42 -6.75 8.53
C THR A 643 12.29 -7.21 9.45
N GLY A 644 12.45 -8.37 10.09
CA GLY A 644 11.46 -8.87 11.05
C GLY A 644 10.11 -9.24 10.40
N SER A 645 10.12 -9.68 9.15
CA SER A 645 8.92 -9.85 8.33
C SER A 645 8.75 -11.29 7.83
N ASN A 646 7.53 -11.66 7.47
CA ASN A 646 7.23 -12.91 6.78
C ASN A 646 6.79 -12.60 5.35
N VAL A 647 7.43 -13.21 4.35
CA VAL A 647 7.10 -13.06 2.93
C VAL A 647 6.88 -14.44 2.33
N THR A 648 5.64 -14.74 1.94
CA THR A 648 5.22 -16.09 1.52
C THR A 648 4.45 -16.08 0.20
N ALA A 649 4.92 -16.89 -0.75
CA ALA A 649 4.22 -17.27 -1.98
C ALA A 649 3.81 -18.75 -1.88
N ASN A 650 2.52 -19.02 -1.62
CA ASN A 650 2.04 -20.36 -1.28
C ASN A 650 2.17 -21.36 -2.44
N ASN A 651 1.89 -20.92 -3.67
CA ASN A 651 1.98 -21.76 -4.87
C ASN A 651 2.96 -21.20 -5.91
N GLY A 652 3.53 -20.02 -5.69
CA GLY A 652 4.40 -19.32 -6.64
C GLY A 652 5.82 -19.12 -6.13
N THR A 653 6.45 -18.08 -6.67
CA THR A 653 7.83 -17.67 -6.41
C THR A 653 7.84 -16.37 -5.62
N VAL A 654 8.81 -16.22 -4.71
CA VAL A 654 9.14 -14.91 -4.12
C VAL A 654 10.30 -14.28 -4.91
N ASN A 655 10.10 -13.08 -5.43
CA ASN A 655 11.11 -12.28 -6.11
C ASN A 655 11.40 -11.02 -5.31
N ILE A 656 12.63 -10.83 -4.88
CA ILE A 656 13.11 -9.65 -4.17
C ILE A 656 14.26 -9.06 -4.99
N THR A 657 14.04 -7.93 -5.64
CA THR A 657 14.98 -7.34 -6.59
C THR A 657 15.25 -5.89 -6.25
N ALA A 658 16.51 -5.46 -6.35
CA ALA A 658 16.89 -4.08 -6.13
C ALA A 658 17.98 -3.67 -7.12
N LYS A 659 17.92 -2.43 -7.59
CA LYS A 659 19.00 -1.86 -8.41
C LYS A 659 20.29 -1.71 -7.61
N GLU A 660 20.17 -1.28 -6.36
CA GLU A 660 21.27 -1.12 -5.43
C GLU A 660 21.41 -2.37 -4.55
N ASN A 661 21.17 -2.27 -3.24
CA ASN A 661 21.39 -3.35 -2.29
C ASN A 661 20.10 -4.08 -1.91
N VAL A 662 20.23 -5.36 -1.56
CA VAL A 662 19.16 -6.11 -0.88
C VAL A 662 19.63 -6.49 0.53
N THR A 663 18.88 -6.09 1.55
CA THR A 663 19.15 -6.45 2.95
C THR A 663 17.96 -7.19 3.53
N ILE A 664 18.18 -8.40 4.04
CA ILE A 664 17.15 -9.21 4.70
C ILE A 664 17.64 -9.62 6.09
N GLU A 665 16.89 -9.26 7.13
CA GLU A 665 17.28 -9.51 8.51
C GLU A 665 16.11 -10.05 9.34
N ASN A 666 16.37 -11.05 10.19
CA ASN A 666 15.39 -11.60 11.13
C ASN A 666 14.04 -11.98 10.48
N SER A 667 14.06 -12.46 9.24
CA SER A 667 12.84 -12.64 8.42
C SER A 667 12.62 -14.09 7.99
N ASN A 668 11.43 -14.38 7.47
CA ASN A 668 11.12 -15.65 6.81
C ASN A 668 10.66 -15.38 5.37
N ILE A 669 11.41 -15.89 4.39
CA ILE A 669 11.13 -15.77 2.96
C ILE A 669 10.83 -17.17 2.42
N SER A 670 9.61 -17.41 1.94
CA SER A 670 9.15 -18.73 1.51
C SER A 670 8.42 -18.66 0.17
N GLY A 671 8.92 -19.35 -0.85
CA GLY A 671 8.23 -19.49 -2.13
C GLY A 671 8.18 -20.93 -2.58
N ASN A 672 6.99 -21.50 -2.75
CA ASN A 672 6.85 -22.92 -3.06
C ASN A 672 7.60 -23.35 -4.33
N GLN A 673 7.56 -22.52 -5.38
CA GLN A 673 8.20 -22.80 -6.68
C GLN A 673 9.60 -22.19 -6.81
N GLY A 674 9.99 -21.29 -5.91
CA GLY A 674 11.31 -20.68 -5.92
C GLY A 674 11.42 -19.44 -5.05
N VAL A 675 12.66 -19.04 -4.77
CA VAL A 675 12.98 -17.74 -4.20
C VAL A 675 14.13 -17.13 -5.00
N ASN A 676 13.96 -15.89 -5.47
CA ASN A 676 14.98 -15.12 -6.17
C ASN A 676 15.26 -13.83 -5.40
N ILE A 677 16.52 -13.61 -5.01
CA ILE A 677 16.97 -12.43 -4.27
C ILE A 677 18.15 -11.85 -5.05
N ASP A 678 17.98 -10.66 -5.62
CA ASP A 678 18.97 -10.07 -6.53
C ASP A 678 19.23 -8.58 -6.26
N ALA A 679 20.50 -8.24 -6.08
CA ALA A 679 21.03 -6.88 -6.04
C ALA A 679 21.80 -6.60 -7.33
N GLU A 680 21.15 -5.96 -8.30
CA GLU A 680 21.62 -5.87 -9.69
C GLU A 680 22.98 -5.18 -9.81
N ASN A 681 23.21 -4.08 -9.07
CA ASN A 681 24.48 -3.36 -9.03
C ASN A 681 25.11 -3.30 -7.63
N GLY A 682 24.47 -3.86 -6.61
CA GLY A 682 24.91 -3.73 -5.22
C GLY A 682 25.26 -5.05 -4.57
N THR A 683 25.13 -5.07 -3.24
CA THR A 683 25.39 -6.24 -2.39
C THR A 683 24.10 -6.82 -1.84
N THR A 684 24.05 -8.15 -1.76
CA THR A 684 22.97 -8.87 -1.06
C THR A 684 23.44 -9.32 0.31
N THR A 685 22.74 -8.92 1.37
CA THR A 685 23.06 -9.26 2.77
C THR A 685 21.88 -9.96 3.43
N ILE A 686 22.07 -11.16 3.96
CA ILE A 686 21.02 -11.99 4.59
C ILE A 686 21.50 -12.48 5.95
N ASN A 687 20.85 -12.03 7.03
CA ASN A 687 21.23 -12.33 8.41
C ASN A 687 20.05 -12.89 9.21
N ALA A 688 20.28 -13.91 10.05
CA ALA A 688 19.29 -14.50 10.95
C ALA A 688 17.92 -14.78 10.28
N THR A 689 17.94 -15.23 9.01
CA THR A 689 16.74 -15.33 8.16
C THR A 689 16.55 -16.75 7.65
N ASN A 690 15.30 -17.21 7.53
CA ASN A 690 14.98 -18.44 6.82
C ASN A 690 14.58 -18.12 5.38
N VAL A 691 15.26 -18.71 4.41
CA VAL A 691 14.95 -18.61 2.97
C VAL A 691 14.62 -20.02 2.48
N THR A 692 13.39 -20.27 2.08
CA THR A 692 12.91 -21.61 1.73
C THR A 692 12.20 -21.64 0.38
N ALA A 693 12.59 -22.59 -0.47
CA ALA A 693 11.82 -22.97 -1.65
C ALA A 693 11.50 -24.46 -1.63
N GLU A 694 10.31 -24.84 -1.19
CA GLU A 694 9.96 -26.24 -0.89
C GLU A 694 10.10 -27.17 -2.11
N ASN A 695 9.54 -26.77 -3.26
CA ASN A 695 9.59 -27.52 -4.52
C ASN A 695 10.45 -26.83 -5.59
N GLY A 696 11.08 -25.71 -5.22
CA GLY A 696 11.79 -24.80 -6.12
C GLY A 696 13.30 -24.73 -5.90
N SER A 697 13.93 -23.80 -6.60
CA SER A 697 15.33 -23.41 -6.36
C SER A 697 15.40 -22.09 -5.59
N VAL A 698 16.50 -21.88 -4.87
CA VAL A 698 16.83 -20.57 -4.28
C VAL A 698 17.99 -19.96 -5.06
N ASN A 699 17.83 -18.74 -5.55
CA ASN A 699 18.88 -17.96 -6.20
C ASN A 699 19.13 -16.68 -5.40
N ILE A 700 20.37 -16.47 -4.97
CA ILE A 700 20.81 -15.31 -4.20
C ILE A 700 21.98 -14.70 -4.96
N THR A 701 21.79 -13.52 -5.53
CA THR A 701 22.78 -12.84 -6.35
C THR A 701 23.04 -11.43 -5.83
N GLY A 702 24.28 -10.97 -5.99
CA GLY A 702 24.65 -9.60 -5.68
C GLY A 702 25.90 -9.22 -6.46
N ASN A 703 25.78 -8.24 -7.35
CA ASN A 703 26.85 -7.92 -8.29
C ASN A 703 28.17 -7.55 -7.60
N GLN A 704 28.12 -6.77 -6.52
CA GLN A 704 29.28 -6.33 -5.74
C GLN A 704 29.62 -7.28 -4.58
N GLY A 705 28.81 -8.31 -4.34
CA GLY A 705 29.05 -9.28 -3.28
C GLY A 705 27.77 -9.87 -2.67
N VAL A 706 27.93 -11.03 -2.02
CA VAL A 706 26.87 -11.67 -1.24
C VAL A 706 27.38 -12.02 0.16
N ASN A 707 26.64 -11.60 1.18
CA ASN A 707 26.94 -11.85 2.59
C ASN A 707 25.78 -12.62 3.25
N ILE A 708 25.99 -13.89 3.55
CA ILE A 708 25.06 -14.72 4.32
C ILE A 708 25.64 -14.88 5.71
N GLY A 709 25.03 -14.24 6.71
CA GLY A 709 25.54 -14.21 8.07
C GLY A 709 24.90 -15.22 9.02
N ASN A 710 25.22 -15.04 10.29
CA ASN A 710 24.95 -16.02 11.33
C ASN A 710 23.46 -16.25 11.54
N GLY A 711 23.07 -17.50 11.75
CA GLY A 711 21.68 -17.91 12.00
C GLY A 711 20.80 -17.92 10.75
N THR A 712 21.36 -17.71 9.56
CA THR A 712 20.63 -17.81 8.29
C THR A 712 20.51 -19.27 7.83
N ASN A 713 19.31 -19.68 7.42
CA ASN A 713 19.04 -20.98 6.82
C ASN A 713 18.51 -20.80 5.40
N VAL A 714 19.23 -21.32 4.40
CA VAL A 714 18.81 -21.35 3.00
C VAL A 714 18.51 -22.79 2.63
N THR A 715 17.27 -23.09 2.24
CA THR A 715 16.84 -24.45 1.89
C THR A 715 16.05 -24.46 0.60
N ALA A 716 16.44 -25.30 -0.34
CA ALA A 716 15.73 -25.52 -1.60
C ALA A 716 15.38 -27.00 -1.79
N GLY A 717 14.22 -27.26 -2.39
CA GLY A 717 13.86 -28.59 -2.90
C GLY A 717 14.78 -29.01 -4.04
N ASN A 718 15.12 -28.07 -4.93
CA ASN A 718 16.03 -28.26 -6.07
C ASN A 718 17.41 -27.68 -5.75
N ASN A 719 17.87 -26.68 -6.52
CA ASN A 719 19.22 -26.13 -6.40
C ASN A 719 19.26 -24.90 -5.48
N VAL A 720 20.43 -24.65 -4.90
CA VAL A 720 20.76 -23.35 -4.31
C VAL A 720 21.90 -22.73 -5.12
N THR A 721 21.71 -21.49 -5.56
CA THR A 721 22.74 -20.68 -6.24
C THR A 721 23.02 -19.45 -5.40
N ILE A 722 24.28 -19.23 -5.05
CA ILE A 722 24.78 -18.03 -4.38
C ILE A 722 25.90 -17.47 -5.27
N ASP A 723 25.64 -16.35 -5.94
CA ASP A 723 26.57 -15.82 -6.94
C ASP A 723 26.88 -14.33 -6.75
N SER A 724 28.14 -13.98 -6.95
CA SER A 724 28.61 -12.60 -7.03
C SER A 724 29.46 -12.40 -8.26
N SER A 725 28.86 -11.81 -9.29
CA SER A 725 29.43 -11.63 -10.63
C SER A 725 30.66 -10.71 -10.69
N ASN A 726 30.82 -9.77 -9.74
CA ASN A 726 31.96 -8.86 -9.68
C ASN A 726 32.61 -8.74 -8.29
N GLY A 727 31.99 -9.24 -7.22
CA GLY A 727 32.54 -9.18 -5.86
C GLY A 727 32.88 -10.54 -5.24
N SER A 728 32.92 -10.55 -3.90
CA SER A 728 33.18 -11.73 -3.06
C SER A 728 31.90 -12.34 -2.47
N VAL A 729 31.92 -13.63 -2.15
CA VAL A 729 30.85 -14.31 -1.38
C VAL A 729 31.35 -14.69 0.02
N ASN A 730 30.60 -14.31 1.05
CA ASN A 730 30.87 -14.66 2.44
C ASN A 730 29.69 -15.41 3.06
N VAL A 731 29.92 -16.62 3.58
CA VAL A 731 28.92 -17.44 4.29
C VAL A 731 29.45 -17.76 5.69
N THR A 732 28.80 -17.24 6.73
CA THR A 732 29.29 -17.36 8.11
C THR A 732 28.18 -17.77 9.07
N GLY A 733 28.34 -18.91 9.75
CA GLY A 733 27.37 -19.34 10.75
C GLY A 733 26.01 -19.73 10.16
N SER A 734 25.98 -20.21 8.91
CA SER A 734 24.75 -20.43 8.14
C SER A 734 24.59 -21.88 7.70
N ASN A 735 23.34 -22.27 7.41
CA ASN A 735 23.03 -23.55 6.78
C ASN A 735 22.53 -23.30 5.35
N VAL A 736 23.15 -23.96 4.36
CA VAL A 736 22.78 -23.88 2.95
C VAL A 736 22.52 -25.31 2.47
N THR A 737 21.29 -25.62 2.06
CA THR A 737 20.87 -26.98 1.72
C THR A 737 20.05 -27.04 0.44
N ALA A 738 20.47 -27.92 -0.48
CA ALA A 738 19.73 -28.33 -1.66
C ALA A 738 19.30 -29.81 -1.50
N ASN A 739 18.03 -30.05 -1.18
CA ASN A 739 17.52 -31.36 -0.78
C ASN A 739 17.59 -32.40 -1.90
N ASN A 740 17.30 -32.01 -3.14
CA ASN A 740 17.37 -32.90 -4.30
C ASN A 740 18.32 -32.39 -5.40
N GLY A 741 18.95 -31.24 -5.20
CA GLY A 741 19.77 -30.58 -6.22
C GLY A 741 21.22 -30.35 -5.81
N THR A 742 21.84 -29.37 -6.46
CA THR A 742 23.22 -28.94 -6.19
C THR A 742 23.24 -27.61 -5.45
N VAL A 743 24.28 -27.41 -4.64
CA VAL A 743 24.64 -26.08 -4.12
C VAL A 743 25.77 -25.52 -4.97
N ASN A 744 25.59 -24.33 -5.53
CA ASN A 744 26.60 -23.60 -6.29
C ASN A 744 26.89 -22.27 -5.58
N ILE A 745 28.13 -22.09 -5.17
CA ILE A 745 28.63 -20.86 -4.54
C ILE A 745 29.75 -20.33 -5.42
N THR A 746 29.51 -19.22 -6.10
CA THR A 746 30.43 -18.65 -7.09
C THR A 746 30.71 -17.19 -6.78
N ALA A 747 31.98 -16.78 -6.90
CA ALA A 747 32.37 -15.38 -6.76
C ALA A 747 33.44 -15.03 -7.79
N LYS A 748 33.38 -13.80 -8.31
CA LYS A 748 34.45 -13.28 -9.16
C LYS A 748 35.74 -13.10 -8.38
N GLU A 749 35.64 -12.61 -7.16
CA GLU A 749 36.77 -12.41 -6.25
C GLU A 749 36.93 -13.63 -5.33
N ASN A 750 36.73 -13.47 -4.02
CA ASN A 750 36.98 -14.51 -3.02
C ASN A 750 35.69 -15.21 -2.60
N VAL A 751 35.80 -16.48 -2.20
CA VAL A 751 34.76 -17.20 -1.48
C VAL A 751 35.26 -17.51 -0.06
N THR A 752 34.53 -17.07 0.95
CA THR A 752 34.85 -17.33 2.37
C THR A 752 33.68 -18.02 3.06
N ILE A 753 33.90 -19.24 3.58
CA ILE A 753 32.89 -20.02 4.29
C ILE A 753 33.42 -20.40 5.67
N VAL A 754 32.71 -19.98 6.73
CA VAL A 754 33.16 -20.15 8.11
C VAL A 754 32.02 -20.65 8.99
N ASN A 755 32.28 -21.63 9.86
CA ASN A 755 31.30 -22.13 10.84
C ASN A 755 29.93 -22.50 10.23
N SER A 756 29.91 -23.05 9.02
CA SER A 756 28.68 -23.24 8.24
C SER A 756 28.43 -24.71 7.88
N ASN A 757 27.22 -25.01 7.41
CA ASN A 757 26.88 -26.30 6.81
C ASN A 757 26.41 -26.09 5.37
N ILE A 758 27.12 -26.65 4.40
CA ILE A 758 26.80 -26.60 2.98
C ILE A 758 26.49 -28.02 2.52
N SER A 759 25.25 -28.28 2.11
CA SER A 759 24.79 -29.63 1.74
C SER A 759 24.03 -29.62 0.42
N GLY A 760 24.48 -30.41 -0.55
CA GLY A 760 23.74 -30.60 -1.81
C GLY A 760 23.65 -32.07 -2.15
N ASN A 761 22.44 -32.61 -2.30
CA ASN A 761 22.26 -34.04 -2.55
C ASN A 761 23.00 -34.52 -3.82
N GLN A 762 22.93 -33.74 -4.91
CA GLN A 762 23.53 -34.08 -6.20
C GLN A 762 24.94 -33.50 -6.40
N GLY A 763 25.40 -32.61 -5.53
CA GLY A 763 26.72 -31.99 -5.64
C GLY A 763 26.85 -30.67 -4.91
N VAL A 764 28.10 -30.28 -4.64
CA VAL A 764 28.45 -28.96 -4.13
C VAL A 764 29.61 -28.38 -4.94
N ASN A 765 29.42 -27.19 -5.49
CA ASN A 765 30.43 -26.46 -6.26
C ASN A 765 30.72 -25.12 -5.55
N ILE A 766 31.98 -24.89 -5.19
CA ILE A 766 32.45 -23.68 -4.54
C ILE A 766 33.61 -23.13 -5.36
N ASP A 767 33.44 -21.97 -5.99
CA ASP A 767 34.42 -21.42 -6.94
C ASP A 767 34.68 -19.93 -6.74
N ALA A 768 35.97 -19.59 -6.65
CA ALA A 768 36.48 -18.23 -6.67
C ALA A 768 37.23 -17.99 -7.99
N GLU A 769 36.57 -17.39 -8.97
CA GLU A 769 37.00 -17.36 -10.37
C GLU A 769 38.36 -16.66 -10.55
N ASN A 770 38.57 -15.53 -9.86
CA ASN A 770 39.85 -14.80 -9.88
C ASN A 770 40.51 -14.67 -8.50
N GLY A 771 39.91 -15.22 -7.45
CA GLY A 771 40.38 -15.04 -6.08
C GLY A 771 40.70 -16.35 -5.37
N THR A 772 40.54 -16.31 -4.05
CA THR A 772 40.91 -17.38 -3.12
C THR A 772 39.65 -17.97 -2.51
N THR A 773 39.60 -19.30 -2.39
CA THR A 773 38.55 -19.99 -1.65
C THR A 773 39.05 -20.38 -0.26
N THR A 774 38.38 -19.89 0.79
CA THR A 774 38.73 -20.19 2.19
C THR A 774 37.55 -20.84 2.90
N ILE A 775 37.75 -22.04 3.45
CA ILE A 775 36.73 -22.81 4.18
C ILE A 775 37.29 -23.21 5.54
N ASN A 776 36.63 -22.79 6.62
CA ASN A 776 37.05 -23.06 8.00
C ASN A 776 35.90 -23.55 8.87
N ALA A 777 36.15 -24.54 9.73
CA ALA A 777 35.18 -25.07 10.69
C ALA A 777 33.80 -25.35 10.07
N THR A 778 33.77 -25.86 8.85
CA THR A 778 32.54 -25.98 8.03
C THR A 778 32.33 -27.43 7.60
N ASN A 779 31.07 -27.87 7.51
CA ASN A 779 30.72 -29.12 6.87
C ASN A 779 30.30 -28.86 5.43
N VAL A 780 30.97 -29.48 4.46
CA VAL A 780 30.64 -29.44 3.03
C VAL A 780 30.31 -30.86 2.59
N THR A 781 29.05 -31.13 2.28
CA THR A 781 28.56 -32.49 2.00
C THR A 781 27.83 -32.57 0.67
N ALA A 782 28.20 -33.54 -0.16
CA ALA A 782 27.41 -33.98 -1.30
C ALA A 782 27.06 -35.46 -1.16
N GLU A 783 25.82 -35.78 -0.76
CA GLU A 783 25.46 -37.16 -0.37
C GLU A 783 25.59 -38.16 -1.52
N ASN A 784 25.04 -37.84 -2.68
CA ASN A 784 25.07 -38.67 -3.90
C ASN A 784 25.92 -38.05 -5.02
N GLY A 785 26.52 -36.90 -4.76
CA GLY A 785 27.25 -36.07 -5.72
C GLY A 785 28.76 -35.99 -5.49
N SER A 786 29.40 -35.12 -6.27
CA SER A 786 30.79 -34.71 -6.05
C SER A 786 30.85 -33.38 -5.32
N VAL A 787 31.95 -33.13 -4.62
CA VAL A 787 32.29 -31.80 -4.10
C VAL A 787 33.44 -31.23 -4.93
N ASN A 788 33.27 -30.03 -5.49
CA ASN A 788 34.30 -29.29 -6.21
C ASN A 788 34.58 -27.97 -5.48
N ILE A 789 35.81 -27.78 -5.03
CA ILE A 789 36.29 -26.57 -4.36
C ILE A 789 37.45 -26.01 -5.17
N THR A 790 37.23 -24.87 -5.82
CA THR A 790 38.19 -24.25 -6.72
C THR A 790 38.48 -22.82 -6.31
N GLY A 791 39.71 -22.37 -6.53
CA GLY A 791 40.12 -21.00 -6.28
C GLY A 791 41.34 -20.63 -7.11
N ASN A 792 41.18 -19.66 -8.01
CA ASN A 792 42.20 -19.35 -8.99
C ASN A 792 43.55 -18.95 -8.36
N GLN A 793 43.51 -18.11 -7.31
CA GLN A 793 44.70 -17.65 -6.59
C GLN A 793 45.08 -18.52 -5.38
N GLY A 794 44.21 -19.46 -4.99
CA GLY A 794 44.50 -20.38 -3.89
C GLY A 794 43.25 -21.03 -3.31
N VAL A 795 43.45 -22.15 -2.61
CA VAL A 795 42.42 -22.80 -1.79
C VAL A 795 42.97 -23.07 -0.39
N ASN A 796 42.25 -22.62 0.64
CA ASN A 796 42.58 -22.82 2.04
C ASN A 796 41.44 -23.56 2.75
N ILE A 797 41.67 -24.83 3.10
CA ILE A 797 40.75 -25.63 3.91
C ILE A 797 41.37 -25.76 5.31
N GLY A 798 40.87 -25.00 6.27
CA GLY A 798 41.45 -24.94 7.60
C GLY A 798 40.70 -25.73 8.65
N ASN A 799 41.19 -25.62 9.88
CA ASN A 799 40.90 -26.55 10.97
C ASN A 799 39.39 -26.74 11.25
N GLY A 800 39.01 -27.98 11.53
CA GLY A 800 37.63 -28.36 11.85
C GLY A 800 36.70 -28.46 10.63
N THR A 801 37.23 -28.38 9.41
CA THR A 801 36.45 -28.53 8.19
C THR A 801 36.29 -29.99 7.80
N ASN A 802 35.07 -30.39 7.44
CA ASN A 802 34.74 -31.72 6.92
C ASN A 802 34.19 -31.59 5.50
N VAL A 803 34.89 -32.16 4.53
CA VAL A 803 34.47 -32.24 3.13
C VAL A 803 34.14 -33.69 2.81
N THR A 804 32.89 -33.99 2.50
CA THR A 804 32.41 -35.35 2.24
C THR A 804 31.63 -35.41 0.94
N ALA A 805 32.01 -36.30 0.03
CA ALA A 805 31.29 -36.56 -1.21
C ALA A 805 30.90 -38.04 -1.33
N GLY A 806 29.73 -38.30 -1.91
CA GLY A 806 29.33 -39.64 -2.35
C GLY A 806 30.23 -40.14 -3.48
N ASN A 807 30.58 -39.24 -4.41
CA ASN A 807 31.46 -39.52 -5.55
C ASN A 807 32.86 -38.94 -5.30
N ASN A 808 33.31 -37.98 -6.10
CA ASN A 808 34.67 -37.44 -6.03
C ASN A 808 34.72 -36.17 -5.17
N VAL A 809 35.89 -35.91 -4.58
CA VAL A 809 36.24 -34.58 -4.07
C VAL A 809 37.34 -33.99 -4.93
N THR A 810 37.13 -32.79 -5.45
CA THR A 810 38.13 -32.02 -6.20
C THR A 810 38.46 -30.75 -5.43
N ILE A 811 39.75 -30.54 -5.14
CA ILE A 811 40.28 -29.31 -4.56
C ILE A 811 41.35 -28.81 -5.52
N ASP A 812 41.10 -27.69 -6.19
CA ASP A 812 41.99 -27.20 -7.25
C ASP A 812 42.31 -25.71 -7.11
N SER A 813 43.59 -25.38 -7.28
CA SER A 813 44.03 -24.01 -7.51
C SER A 813 44.82 -23.90 -8.81
N SER A 814 44.17 -23.30 -9.81
CA SER A 814 44.68 -23.21 -11.18
C SER A 814 45.93 -22.33 -11.33
N ASN A 815 46.12 -21.32 -10.47
CA ASN A 815 47.28 -20.43 -10.47
C ASN A 815 47.94 -20.24 -9.10
N GLY A 816 47.38 -20.80 -8.02
CA GLY A 816 47.87 -20.61 -6.66
C GLY A 816 48.29 -21.89 -5.95
N SER A 817 48.37 -21.78 -4.62
CA SER A 817 48.70 -22.87 -3.69
C SER A 817 47.43 -23.46 -3.05
N VAL A 818 47.49 -24.73 -2.65
CA VAL A 818 46.42 -25.39 -1.86
C VAL A 818 46.94 -25.74 -0.47
N ASN A 819 46.23 -25.29 0.57
CA ASN A 819 46.53 -25.60 1.97
C ASN A 819 45.35 -26.35 2.60
N VAL A 820 45.61 -27.55 3.15
CA VAL A 820 44.63 -28.37 3.89
C VAL A 820 45.16 -28.63 5.30
N THR A 821 44.57 -28.02 6.31
CA THR A 821 45.06 -28.08 7.69
C THR A 821 43.95 -28.48 8.64
N GLY A 822 44.19 -29.49 9.48
CA GLY A 822 43.24 -29.89 10.53
C GLY A 822 41.87 -30.34 9.99
N SER A 823 41.82 -30.91 8.79
CA SER A 823 40.58 -31.13 8.03
C SER A 823 40.36 -32.60 7.68
N ASN A 824 39.09 -32.97 7.46
CA ASN A 824 38.71 -34.28 6.94
C ASN A 824 38.19 -34.12 5.51
N VAL A 825 38.79 -34.83 4.56
CA VAL A 825 38.38 -34.83 3.14
C VAL A 825 38.11 -36.27 2.72
N THR A 826 36.86 -36.59 2.39
CA THR A 826 36.40 -37.95 2.12
C THR A 826 35.59 -38.05 0.84
N ALA A 827 36.00 -38.94 -0.07
CA ALA A 827 35.24 -39.40 -1.22
C ALA A 827 34.82 -40.85 -0.99
N ASN A 828 33.54 -41.07 -0.66
CA ASN A 828 33.03 -42.37 -0.19
C ASN A 828 33.09 -43.45 -1.27
N ASN A 829 32.79 -43.12 -2.52
CA ASN A 829 32.83 -44.05 -3.65
C ASN A 829 33.75 -43.59 -4.79
N GLY A 830 34.44 -42.45 -4.63
CA GLY A 830 35.24 -41.83 -5.69
C GLY A 830 36.70 -41.59 -5.30
N THR A 831 37.34 -40.67 -6.02
CA THR A 831 38.71 -40.23 -5.75
C THR A 831 38.72 -38.88 -5.04
N VAL A 832 39.78 -38.63 -4.26
CA VAL A 832 40.12 -37.28 -3.81
C VAL A 832 41.24 -36.75 -4.70
N ASN A 833 41.00 -35.64 -5.39
CA ASN A 833 41.96 -34.98 -6.26
C ASN A 833 42.31 -33.61 -5.67
N ILE A 834 43.57 -33.40 -5.30
CA ILE A 834 44.10 -32.14 -4.76
C ILE A 834 45.17 -31.64 -5.73
N THR A 835 44.90 -30.56 -6.45
CA THR A 835 45.80 -30.01 -7.46
C THR A 835 46.12 -28.55 -7.18
N ALA A 836 47.37 -28.17 -7.37
CA ALA A 836 47.78 -26.77 -7.28
C ALA A 836 48.78 -26.44 -8.39
N LYS A 837 48.77 -25.19 -8.84
CA LYS A 837 49.82 -24.69 -9.71
C LYS A 837 51.13 -24.52 -8.95
N GLU A 838 51.06 -23.88 -7.79
CA GLU A 838 52.19 -23.66 -6.91
C GLU A 838 52.33 -24.82 -5.92
N ASN A 839 52.25 -24.55 -4.62
CA ASN A 839 52.53 -25.53 -3.57
C ASN A 839 51.26 -26.22 -3.07
N ILE A 840 51.42 -27.46 -2.60
CA ILE A 840 50.40 -28.14 -1.80
C ILE A 840 50.96 -28.36 -0.39
N THR A 841 50.23 -27.92 0.62
CA THR A 841 50.54 -28.20 2.03
C THR A 841 49.37 -28.93 2.67
N ILE A 842 49.60 -30.13 3.21
CA ILE A 842 48.61 -30.90 3.96
C ILE A 842 49.16 -31.20 5.35
N GLU A 843 48.46 -30.74 6.39
CA GLU A 843 48.92 -30.86 7.76
C GLU A 843 47.80 -31.30 8.69
N ASN A 844 48.08 -32.23 9.61
CA ASN A 844 47.14 -32.67 10.65
C ASN A 844 45.75 -33.07 10.10
N SER A 845 45.70 -33.67 8.91
CA SER A 845 44.45 -33.90 8.17
C SER A 845 44.18 -35.38 7.90
N ASN A 846 42.96 -35.71 7.51
CA ASN A 846 42.56 -37.04 7.04
C ASN A 846 42.03 -36.94 5.61
N ILE A 847 42.70 -37.59 4.66
CA ILE A 847 42.35 -37.60 3.24
C ILE A 847 42.01 -39.04 2.84
N THR A 848 40.74 -39.31 2.50
CA THR A 848 40.28 -40.65 2.15
C THR A 848 39.55 -40.63 0.81
N GLY A 849 40.08 -41.31 -0.19
CA GLY A 849 39.40 -41.52 -1.45
C GLY A 849 39.26 -43.00 -1.73
N ASN A 850 38.03 -43.53 -1.71
CA ASN A 850 37.79 -44.96 -1.83
C ASN A 850 38.47 -45.58 -3.06
N GLN A 851 38.38 -44.91 -4.20
CA GLN A 851 38.96 -45.36 -5.47
C GLN A 851 40.37 -44.81 -5.74
N GLY A 852 40.87 -43.89 -4.92
CA GLY A 852 42.20 -43.30 -5.08
C GLY A 852 42.35 -41.93 -4.45
N VAL A 853 43.60 -41.53 -4.20
CA VAL A 853 43.96 -40.18 -3.76
C VAL A 853 45.08 -39.65 -4.66
N ASP A 854 44.83 -38.53 -5.33
CA ASP A 854 45.76 -37.86 -6.24
C ASP A 854 46.10 -36.46 -5.70
N ILE A 855 47.37 -36.22 -5.38
CA ILE A 855 47.89 -34.95 -4.85
C ILE A 855 48.99 -34.47 -5.78
N ASN A 856 48.81 -33.32 -6.44
CA ASN A 856 49.69 -32.87 -7.51
C ASN A 856 49.99 -31.36 -7.50
N ALA A 857 51.21 -30.99 -7.06
CA ALA A 857 51.75 -29.64 -7.20
C ALA A 857 52.51 -29.52 -8.53
N THR A 858 51.86 -28.93 -9.55
CA THR A 858 52.34 -28.99 -10.94
C THR A 858 53.60 -28.17 -11.21
N ASN A 859 53.80 -27.04 -10.52
CA ASN A 859 55.04 -26.26 -10.57
C ASN A 859 55.73 -26.10 -9.20
N GLY A 860 55.07 -26.39 -8.09
CA GLY A 860 55.63 -26.19 -6.75
C GLY A 860 56.03 -27.46 -6.01
N THR A 861 56.05 -27.34 -4.68
CA THR A 861 56.40 -28.41 -3.74
C THR A 861 55.14 -28.98 -3.09
N THR A 862 55.12 -30.30 -2.89
CA THR A 862 54.09 -30.96 -2.08
C THR A 862 54.67 -31.28 -0.71
N THR A 863 54.05 -30.76 0.36
CA THR A 863 54.45 -30.98 1.76
C THR A 863 53.30 -31.63 2.54
N ILE A 864 53.54 -32.77 3.18
CA ILE A 864 52.54 -33.53 3.92
C ILE A 864 53.09 -33.89 5.30
N ASN A 865 52.42 -33.47 6.37
CA ASN A 865 52.86 -33.71 7.74
C ASN A 865 51.69 -34.18 8.63
N ALA A 866 51.95 -35.12 9.54
CA ALA A 866 50.98 -35.60 10.52
C ALA A 866 49.59 -35.92 9.94
N THR A 867 49.54 -36.47 8.72
CA THR A 867 48.30 -36.64 7.95
C THR A 867 48.03 -38.12 7.66
N ASN A 868 46.77 -38.53 7.72
CA ASN A 868 46.35 -39.86 7.26
C ASN A 868 45.83 -39.78 5.83
N ILE A 869 46.40 -40.57 4.92
CA ILE A 869 45.97 -40.69 3.53
C ILE A 869 45.55 -42.14 3.28
N SER A 870 44.34 -42.36 2.80
CA SER A 870 43.80 -43.70 2.58
C SER A 870 43.11 -43.86 1.23
N ALA A 871 43.46 -44.92 0.50
CA ALA A 871 42.79 -45.38 -0.71
C ALA A 871 42.41 -46.88 -0.61
N PRO A 872 41.32 -47.22 0.11
CA PRO A 872 40.92 -48.60 0.40
C PRO A 872 40.75 -49.52 -0.82
N ASN A 873 40.40 -48.99 -1.99
CA ASN A 873 40.24 -49.74 -3.23
C ASN A 873 41.04 -49.14 -4.41
N GLY A 874 42.02 -48.28 -4.11
CA GLY A 874 42.72 -47.47 -5.11
C GLY A 874 44.20 -47.28 -4.84
N SER A 875 44.85 -46.50 -5.69
CA SER A 875 46.24 -46.04 -5.52
C SER A 875 46.31 -44.69 -4.81
N VAL A 876 47.47 -44.38 -4.23
CA VAL A 876 47.81 -43.04 -3.75
C VAL A 876 48.91 -42.48 -4.63
N ASN A 877 48.69 -41.32 -5.25
CA ASN A 877 49.66 -40.63 -6.10
C ASN A 877 49.98 -39.27 -5.49
N ILE A 878 51.26 -39.02 -5.19
CA ILE A 878 51.75 -37.78 -4.60
C ILE A 878 52.87 -37.24 -5.50
N THR A 879 52.60 -36.14 -6.17
CA THR A 879 53.54 -35.46 -7.06
C THR A 879 53.83 -34.04 -6.61
N GLY A 880 55.09 -33.63 -6.77
CA GLY A 880 55.52 -32.25 -6.56
C GLY A 880 56.68 -31.91 -7.47
N ASN A 881 56.50 -30.90 -8.31
CA ASN A 881 57.47 -30.57 -9.34
C ASN A 881 58.85 -30.17 -8.79
N GLN A 882 58.88 -29.29 -7.79
CA GLN A 882 60.12 -28.82 -7.17
C GLN A 882 60.61 -29.71 -6.02
N ALA A 883 59.70 -30.37 -5.30
CA ALA A 883 60.03 -31.36 -4.29
C ALA A 883 58.77 -32.07 -3.80
N VAL A 884 58.95 -33.23 -3.16
CA VAL A 884 57.93 -33.85 -2.30
C VAL A 884 58.52 -34.07 -0.90
N ASN A 885 57.90 -33.49 0.13
CA ASN A 885 58.30 -33.59 1.52
C ASN A 885 57.19 -34.27 2.33
N ILE A 886 57.43 -35.47 2.83
CA ILE A 886 56.50 -36.21 3.69
C ILE A 886 57.15 -36.36 5.05
N GLY A 887 56.61 -35.69 6.06
CA GLY A 887 57.21 -35.64 7.40
C GLY A 887 56.50 -36.49 8.44
N ASN A 888 56.99 -36.33 9.68
CA ASN A 888 56.66 -37.19 10.80
C ASN A 888 55.15 -37.32 11.06
N GLY A 889 54.74 -38.53 11.43
CA GLY A 889 53.36 -38.83 11.82
C GLY A 889 52.40 -39.00 10.65
N THR A 890 52.89 -38.95 9.41
CA THR A 890 52.08 -39.21 8.21
C THR A 890 51.89 -40.71 8.02
N ASN A 891 50.65 -41.14 7.74
CA ASN A 891 50.29 -42.52 7.45
C ASN A 891 49.62 -42.61 6.08
N ILE A 892 50.13 -43.45 5.20
CA ILE A 892 49.61 -43.68 3.86
C ILE A 892 49.21 -45.14 3.74
N SER A 893 47.94 -45.42 3.43
CA SER A 893 47.43 -46.77 3.22
C SER A 893 46.71 -46.90 1.89
N SER A 894 47.00 -47.94 1.10
CA SER A 894 46.31 -48.15 -0.18
C SER A 894 46.16 -49.63 -0.54
N GLN A 895 45.17 -49.96 -1.37
CA GLN A 895 45.06 -51.30 -1.95
C GLN A 895 45.88 -51.46 -3.23
N GLY A 896 45.95 -50.40 -4.04
CA GLY A 896 46.83 -50.28 -5.21
C GLY A 896 48.16 -49.60 -4.86
N ASP A 897 48.91 -49.19 -5.88
CA ASP A 897 50.26 -48.64 -5.70
C ASP A 897 50.28 -47.33 -4.91
N VAL A 898 51.40 -47.06 -4.24
CA VAL A 898 51.74 -45.74 -3.69
C VAL A 898 52.87 -45.15 -4.53
N ASN A 899 52.58 -44.06 -5.23
CA ASN A 899 53.53 -43.37 -6.10
C ASN A 899 53.89 -42.01 -5.49
N ILE A 900 55.17 -41.78 -5.20
CA ILE A 900 55.70 -40.53 -4.66
C ILE A 900 56.74 -40.01 -5.66
N ASN A 901 56.46 -38.91 -6.34
CA ASN A 901 57.28 -38.46 -7.46
C ASN A 901 57.61 -36.96 -7.39
N SER A 902 58.90 -36.64 -7.47
CA SER A 902 59.36 -35.29 -7.78
C SER A 902 59.97 -35.23 -9.17
N THR A 903 59.31 -34.52 -10.09
CA THR A 903 59.69 -34.48 -11.50
C THR A 903 60.98 -33.71 -11.76
N ASN A 904 61.27 -32.66 -10.99
CA ASN A 904 62.46 -31.83 -11.15
C ASN A 904 63.29 -31.62 -9.88
N GLY A 905 62.86 -32.14 -8.73
CA GLY A 905 63.57 -31.97 -7.47
C GLY A 905 63.74 -33.23 -6.66
N SER A 906 63.84 -33.05 -5.34
CA SER A 906 64.12 -34.10 -4.37
C SER A 906 62.84 -34.65 -3.72
N VAL A 907 62.88 -35.92 -3.28
CA VAL A 907 61.84 -36.53 -2.44
C VAL A 907 62.42 -36.79 -1.04
N ASN A 908 61.79 -36.24 -0.01
CA ASN A 908 62.17 -36.41 1.39
C ASN A 908 61.03 -37.08 2.16
N VAL A 909 61.25 -38.26 2.72
CA VAL A 909 60.28 -39.01 3.53
C VAL A 909 60.88 -39.26 4.91
N THR A 910 60.29 -38.69 5.96
CA THR A 910 60.77 -38.82 7.34
C THR A 910 59.63 -39.19 8.28
N GLY A 911 59.82 -40.19 9.14
CA GLY A 911 58.83 -40.56 10.17
C GLY A 911 57.46 -40.96 9.62
N THR A 912 57.42 -41.53 8.41
CA THR A 912 56.18 -41.85 7.69
C THR A 912 55.92 -43.35 7.69
N ASN A 913 54.65 -43.75 7.79
CA ASN A 913 54.23 -45.14 7.60
C ASN A 913 53.51 -45.29 6.26
N VAL A 914 53.98 -46.18 5.39
CA VAL A 914 53.37 -46.49 4.10
C VAL A 914 53.04 -47.97 4.03
N THR A 915 51.76 -48.30 3.89
CA THR A 915 51.27 -49.68 3.78
C THR A 915 50.43 -49.84 2.52
N THR A 916 50.80 -50.79 1.67
CA THR A 916 50.07 -51.07 0.44
C THR A 916 50.02 -52.56 0.12
N ASN A 917 49.02 -53.01 -0.64
CA ASN A 917 49.03 -54.33 -1.29
C ASN A 917 49.66 -54.33 -2.70
N GLY A 918 49.90 -53.14 -3.25
CA GLY A 918 50.62 -52.89 -4.49
C GLY A 918 52.10 -52.58 -4.25
N ASN A 919 52.67 -51.83 -5.17
CA ASN A 919 54.06 -51.38 -5.13
C ASN A 919 54.18 -50.02 -4.45
N VAL A 920 55.33 -49.76 -3.83
CA VAL A 920 55.74 -48.41 -3.43
C VAL A 920 56.79 -47.93 -4.42
N ASN A 921 56.46 -46.87 -5.17
CA ASN A 921 57.35 -46.26 -6.17
C ASN A 921 57.73 -44.86 -5.73
N ILE A 922 59.03 -44.60 -5.55
CA ILE A 922 59.56 -43.29 -5.16
C ILE A 922 60.55 -42.79 -6.23
N THR A 923 60.21 -41.75 -6.95
CA THR A 923 61.07 -41.22 -8.03
C THR A 923 61.41 -39.77 -7.79
N ALA A 924 62.68 -39.42 -7.96
CA ALA A 924 63.15 -38.04 -7.85
C ALA A 924 64.12 -37.71 -8.98
N LYS A 925 64.11 -36.45 -9.43
CA LYS A 925 65.14 -35.97 -10.36
C LYS A 925 66.47 -35.79 -9.64
N GLU A 926 66.42 -35.19 -8.45
CA GLU A 926 67.57 -34.97 -7.60
C GLU A 926 67.70 -36.10 -6.58
N ASN A 927 67.63 -35.81 -5.27
CA ASN A 927 67.92 -36.75 -4.21
C ASN A 927 66.65 -37.44 -3.69
N ILE A 928 66.80 -38.67 -3.22
CA ILE A 928 65.80 -39.36 -2.40
C ILE A 928 66.38 -39.49 -0.98
N THR A 929 65.68 -38.93 0.00
CA THR A 929 66.02 -39.08 1.42
C THR A 929 64.87 -39.81 2.12
N ILE A 930 65.16 -40.97 2.72
CA ILE A 930 64.21 -41.72 3.53
C ILE A 930 64.83 -41.93 4.91
N ASN A 931 64.16 -41.48 5.96
CA ASN A 931 64.65 -41.61 7.32
C ASN A 931 63.54 -42.00 8.28
N ASN A 932 63.82 -42.93 9.21
CA ASN A 932 62.92 -43.29 10.30
C ASN A 932 61.49 -43.63 9.83
N SER A 933 61.36 -44.32 8.70
CA SER A 933 60.07 -44.56 8.04
C SER A 933 59.80 -46.06 7.89
N ASN A 934 58.53 -46.44 7.83
CA ASN A 934 58.12 -47.84 7.72
C ASN A 934 57.36 -48.06 6.41
N PHE A 935 57.81 -49.04 5.62
CA PHE A 935 57.23 -49.37 4.33
C PHE A 935 56.88 -50.86 4.27
N SER A 936 55.69 -51.16 3.76
CA SER A 936 55.25 -52.54 3.53
C SER A 936 54.39 -52.65 2.27
N GLY A 937 54.64 -53.67 1.46
CA GLY A 937 53.82 -54.00 0.30
C GLY A 937 54.40 -55.10 -0.58
N LYS A 938 54.07 -55.10 -1.88
CA LYS A 938 54.53 -56.11 -2.82
C LYS A 938 56.00 -55.90 -3.20
N ASP A 939 56.29 -54.79 -3.88
CA ASP A 939 57.64 -54.41 -4.29
C ASP A 939 57.92 -52.95 -3.90
N PHE A 940 59.16 -52.66 -3.55
CA PHE A 940 59.64 -51.30 -3.31
C PHE A 940 60.61 -50.90 -4.43
N TYR A 941 60.32 -49.77 -5.07
CA TYR A 941 61.17 -49.17 -6.08
C TYR A 941 61.48 -47.72 -5.70
N SER A 942 62.75 -47.36 -5.67
CA SER A 942 63.16 -45.96 -5.60
C SER A 942 64.20 -45.62 -6.65
N ASN A 943 64.10 -44.45 -7.29
CA ASN A 943 65.04 -44.00 -8.32
C ASN A 943 65.36 -42.51 -8.23
N ALA A 944 66.59 -42.19 -7.81
CA ALA A 944 67.18 -40.85 -7.84
C ALA A 944 67.94 -40.66 -9.17
N THR A 945 67.27 -40.15 -10.19
CA THR A 945 67.77 -40.22 -11.57
C THR A 945 69.03 -39.41 -11.85
N ASN A 946 69.24 -38.27 -11.19
CA ASN A 946 70.48 -37.49 -11.26
C ASN A 946 71.15 -37.27 -9.90
N GLY A 947 70.52 -37.66 -8.79
CA GLY A 947 71.01 -37.42 -7.44
C GLY A 947 71.36 -38.69 -6.67
N SER A 948 71.53 -38.52 -5.36
CA SER A 948 71.85 -39.59 -4.43
C SER A 948 70.59 -40.14 -3.75
N SER A 949 70.63 -41.40 -3.34
CA SER A 949 69.63 -42.01 -2.44
C SER A 949 70.24 -42.17 -1.06
N THR A 950 69.58 -41.67 -0.01
CA THR A 950 69.98 -41.83 1.39
C THR A 950 68.81 -42.41 2.17
N ILE A 951 68.89 -43.69 2.50
CA ILE A 951 67.86 -44.46 3.20
C ILE A 951 68.43 -44.93 4.52
N THR A 952 67.89 -44.41 5.62
CA THR A 952 68.39 -44.68 6.97
C THR A 952 67.30 -44.95 7.98
N ASN A 953 67.62 -45.71 9.03
CA ASN A 953 66.75 -45.94 10.20
C ASN A 953 65.34 -46.43 9.86
N SER A 954 65.14 -47.08 8.71
CA SER A 954 63.80 -47.37 8.17
C SER A 954 63.52 -48.86 8.13
N THR A 955 62.24 -49.24 8.15
CA THR A 955 61.80 -50.64 8.06
C THR A 955 61.19 -50.92 6.70
N PHE A 956 61.60 -52.02 6.06
CA PHE A 956 61.09 -52.46 4.75
C PHE A 956 60.58 -53.89 4.83
N ASN A 957 59.33 -54.13 4.40
CA ASN A 957 58.73 -55.46 4.31
C ASN A 957 58.16 -55.68 2.90
N PHE A 958 58.91 -56.36 2.02
CA PHE A 958 58.57 -56.51 0.59
C PHE A 958 59.02 -57.86 0.01
N THR A 959 58.55 -58.16 -1.20
CA THR A 959 59.06 -59.27 -2.01
C THR A 959 60.38 -58.91 -2.65
N ASN A 960 60.43 -57.74 -3.32
CA ASN A 960 61.64 -57.20 -3.91
C ASN A 960 61.86 -55.76 -3.45
N ILE A 961 63.13 -55.37 -3.32
CA ILE A 961 63.54 -53.99 -3.14
C ILE A 961 64.54 -53.63 -4.23
N THR A 962 64.30 -52.50 -4.90
CA THR A 962 65.19 -51.91 -5.89
C THR A 962 65.41 -50.45 -5.54
N VAL A 963 66.66 -50.08 -5.30
CA VAL A 963 67.06 -48.71 -4.98
C VAL A 963 68.11 -48.27 -5.99
N ASP A 964 67.71 -47.43 -6.92
CA ASP A 964 68.59 -46.87 -7.93
C ASP A 964 68.94 -45.41 -7.61
N ALA A 965 70.23 -45.08 -7.73
CA ALA A 965 70.72 -43.71 -7.67
C ALA A 965 71.81 -43.52 -8.72
N ASN A 966 71.81 -42.38 -9.40
CA ASN A 966 72.91 -42.01 -10.29
C ASN A 966 74.13 -41.47 -9.52
N GLY A 967 73.90 -40.83 -8.38
CA GLY A 967 74.92 -40.45 -7.41
C GLY A 967 75.21 -41.57 -6.41
N SER A 968 75.49 -41.19 -5.16
CA SER A 968 75.72 -42.16 -4.09
C SER A 968 74.42 -42.84 -3.65
N ASN A 969 74.51 -44.09 -3.21
CA ASN A 969 73.39 -44.82 -2.62
C ASN A 969 73.77 -45.27 -1.21
N THR A 970 73.28 -44.59 -0.19
CA THR A 970 73.50 -44.93 1.21
C THR A 970 72.27 -45.64 1.75
N PHE A 971 72.46 -46.88 2.19
CA PHE A 971 71.43 -47.74 2.75
C PHE A 971 71.93 -48.28 4.10
N ASP A 972 71.71 -47.48 5.16
CA ASP A 972 72.35 -47.68 6.47
C ASP A 972 71.37 -47.81 7.63
N ASN A 973 71.65 -48.72 8.56
CA ASN A 973 70.86 -48.90 9.80
C ASN A 973 69.36 -49.15 9.56
N ASN A 974 69.00 -49.89 8.51
CA ASN A 974 67.61 -50.24 8.21
C ASN A 974 67.25 -51.64 8.68
N ASN A 975 65.98 -51.87 8.97
CA ASN A 975 65.42 -53.19 9.22
C ASN A 975 64.75 -53.73 7.95
N VAL A 976 65.38 -54.68 7.29
CA VAL A 976 65.08 -55.10 5.91
C VAL A 976 64.57 -56.53 5.89
N ASN A 977 63.30 -56.73 5.55
CA ASN A 977 62.65 -58.02 5.44
C ASN A 977 62.20 -58.26 3.99
N ILE A 978 63.04 -58.93 3.20
CA ILE A 978 62.88 -59.09 1.75
C ILE A 978 62.91 -60.57 1.37
N THR A 979 61.86 -61.06 0.74
CA THR A 979 61.68 -62.50 0.48
C THR A 979 62.22 -62.98 -0.87
N ASN A 980 62.74 -62.08 -1.71
CA ASN A 980 63.40 -62.43 -2.97
C ASN A 980 64.62 -61.54 -3.26
N ASN A 981 64.48 -60.48 -4.07
CA ASN A 981 65.63 -59.73 -4.58
C ASN A 981 65.85 -58.41 -3.83
N THR A 982 67.11 -58.15 -3.49
CA THR A 982 67.59 -56.83 -3.02
C THR A 982 68.56 -56.28 -4.04
N HIS A 983 68.18 -55.23 -4.77
CA HIS A 983 68.99 -54.57 -5.79
C HIS A 983 69.29 -53.13 -5.38
N LEU A 984 70.56 -52.75 -5.43
CA LEU A 984 71.03 -51.40 -5.15
C LEU A 984 71.98 -50.96 -6.26
N SER A 985 71.82 -49.74 -6.77
CA SER A 985 72.75 -49.15 -7.73
C SER A 985 73.14 -47.72 -7.34
N GLY A 986 74.37 -47.31 -7.66
CA GLY A 986 74.95 -46.00 -7.35
C GLY A 986 76.48 -45.98 -7.29
N ASP A 987 77.08 -44.80 -7.15
CA ASP A 987 78.54 -44.61 -7.09
C ASP A 987 78.94 -43.59 -6.00
N PRO A 988 79.44 -44.04 -4.83
CA PRO A 988 79.47 -45.43 -4.35
C PRO A 988 78.12 -45.89 -3.77
N VAL A 989 77.93 -47.22 -3.67
CA VAL A 989 76.86 -47.83 -2.86
C VAL A 989 77.41 -48.22 -1.48
N SER A 990 76.74 -47.80 -0.42
CA SER A 990 77.00 -48.17 0.97
C SER A 990 75.80 -48.95 1.52
N PHE A 991 76.00 -50.24 1.80
CA PHE A 991 74.99 -51.11 2.40
C PHE A 991 75.51 -51.63 3.75
N THR A 992 75.24 -50.89 4.82
CA THR A 992 75.87 -51.09 6.14
C THR A 992 74.87 -51.08 7.29
N ASN A 993 75.23 -51.73 8.40
CA ASN A 993 74.49 -51.73 9.67
C ASN A 993 73.01 -52.16 9.57
N ASN A 994 72.60 -52.82 8.48
CA ASN A 994 71.23 -53.27 8.32
C ASN A 994 70.97 -54.53 9.15
N SER A 995 69.72 -54.72 9.57
CA SER A 995 69.21 -55.89 10.28
C SER A 995 68.01 -56.51 9.55
N GLY A 996 67.54 -57.66 10.02
CA GLY A 996 66.35 -58.33 9.46
C GLY A 996 66.69 -59.58 8.66
N VAL A 997 65.87 -59.90 7.66
CA VAL A 997 65.99 -61.12 6.84
C VAL A 997 65.90 -60.80 5.35
N ILE A 998 66.93 -61.14 4.58
CA ILE A 998 66.88 -61.13 3.11
C ILE A 998 67.03 -62.54 2.55
N ASP A 999 66.38 -62.82 1.42
CA ASP A 999 66.45 -64.14 0.80
C ASP A 999 67.81 -64.43 0.19
N LYS A 1000 68.28 -63.55 -0.70
CA LYS A 1000 69.56 -63.66 -1.40
C LYS A 1000 70.48 -62.51 -1.04
N ASN A 1001 71.77 -62.69 -1.25
CA ASN A 1001 72.75 -61.61 -1.17
C ASN A 1001 72.33 -60.40 -2.01
N PRO A 1002 72.59 -59.16 -1.54
CA PRO A 1002 72.26 -57.97 -2.31
C PRO A 1002 73.06 -57.94 -3.62
N VAL A 1003 72.41 -57.48 -4.67
CA VAL A 1003 73.04 -57.18 -5.96
C VAL A 1003 73.34 -55.69 -5.97
N ILE A 1004 74.63 -55.34 -5.94
CA ILE A 1004 75.13 -53.98 -5.97
C ILE A 1004 75.75 -53.70 -7.34
N ASN A 1005 75.26 -52.70 -8.08
CA ASN A 1005 75.76 -52.33 -9.42
C ASN A 1005 75.85 -53.53 -10.40
N ASN A 1006 74.81 -54.37 -10.42
CA ASN A 1006 74.74 -55.62 -11.20
C ASN A 1006 75.74 -56.72 -10.81
N VAL A 1007 76.42 -56.58 -9.67
CA VAL A 1007 77.32 -57.59 -9.10
C VAL A 1007 76.72 -58.13 -7.79
N THR A 1008 76.60 -59.45 -7.67
CA THR A 1008 76.15 -60.07 -6.42
C THR A 1008 77.25 -59.96 -5.36
N CYS A 1009 76.97 -59.36 -4.20
CA CYS A 1009 77.94 -59.24 -3.11
C CYS A 1009 78.24 -60.60 -2.47
N GLY A 1010 79.49 -60.82 -2.05
CA GLY A 1010 79.88 -61.97 -1.23
C GLY A 1010 79.13 -62.02 0.10
N THR A 1011 78.83 -63.23 0.58
CA THR A 1011 78.07 -63.50 1.81
C THR A 1011 78.81 -62.96 3.02
N ASP A 1012 80.11 -63.19 3.12
CA ASP A 1012 80.94 -62.71 4.22
C ASP A 1012 81.02 -61.19 4.27
N THR A 1013 81.31 -60.54 3.13
CA THR A 1013 81.37 -59.07 3.08
C THR A 1013 80.02 -58.43 3.39
N THR A 1014 78.93 -59.03 2.92
CA THR A 1014 77.58 -58.56 3.27
C THR A 1014 77.32 -58.68 4.77
N LYS A 1015 77.68 -59.81 5.40
CA LYS A 1015 77.53 -60.04 6.84
C LYS A 1015 78.50 -59.21 7.69
N GLN A 1016 79.71 -58.95 7.24
CA GLN A 1016 80.68 -58.12 7.94
C GLN A 1016 80.16 -56.67 8.04
N ASN A 1017 79.64 -56.15 6.94
CA ASN A 1017 79.07 -54.81 6.90
C ASN A 1017 77.69 -54.73 7.58
N ASN A 1018 76.99 -55.85 7.73
CA ASN A 1018 75.64 -55.95 8.30
C ASN A 1018 75.55 -57.14 9.27
N PRO A 1019 76.20 -57.06 10.46
CA PRO A 1019 76.35 -58.20 11.36
C PRO A 1019 75.04 -58.75 11.92
N ASN A 1020 73.97 -57.96 11.89
CA ASN A 1020 72.64 -58.31 12.37
C ASN A 1020 71.67 -58.73 11.25
N LEU A 1021 72.16 -58.88 10.02
CA LEU A 1021 71.36 -59.26 8.86
C LEU A 1021 71.46 -60.78 8.60
N THR A 1022 70.31 -61.43 8.45
CA THR A 1022 70.24 -62.86 8.12
C THR A 1022 70.01 -63.03 6.61
N ILE A 1023 70.79 -63.88 5.96
CA ILE A 1023 70.63 -64.26 4.56
C ILE A 1023 70.21 -65.73 4.50
N THR A 1024 69.02 -66.05 3.98
CA THR A 1024 68.47 -67.42 4.02
C THR A 1024 68.97 -68.32 2.90
N ASN A 1025 69.24 -67.77 1.71
CA ASN A 1025 69.83 -68.43 0.56
C ASN A 1025 71.13 -67.73 0.15
N PRO A 1026 72.20 -67.86 0.97
CA PRO A 1026 73.48 -67.22 0.69
C PRO A 1026 74.14 -67.80 -0.55
N VAL A 1027 74.83 -66.96 -1.32
CA VAL A 1027 75.72 -67.43 -2.38
C VAL A 1027 76.93 -68.11 -1.74
N VAL A 1028 77.39 -69.22 -2.30
CA VAL A 1028 78.60 -69.90 -1.86
C VAL A 1028 79.78 -68.99 -2.17
N ASP A 1029 80.28 -68.31 -1.16
CA ASP A 1029 81.57 -67.64 -1.25
C ASP A 1029 82.61 -68.70 -1.61
N PRO A 1030 83.55 -68.43 -2.52
CA PRO A 1030 84.64 -69.35 -2.80
C PRO A 1030 85.30 -69.74 -1.48
N SER A 1031 85.20 -71.03 -1.16
CA SER A 1031 85.81 -71.63 0.03
C SER A 1031 87.33 -71.54 -0.11
N ILE A 1032 87.90 -70.45 0.40
CA ILE A 1032 89.29 -70.50 0.85
C ILE A 1032 89.26 -71.31 2.14
N ASP A 1033 89.98 -72.43 2.12
CA ASP A 1033 90.04 -73.36 3.22
C ASP A 1033 90.45 -72.67 4.53
N PRO A 1034 89.77 -72.95 5.66
CA PRO A 1034 90.09 -72.37 6.96
C PRO A 1034 91.47 -72.80 7.50
N ASN A 1035 92.13 -73.74 6.82
CA ASN A 1035 93.49 -74.20 7.03
C ASN A 1035 94.41 -73.74 5.87
N TYR A 1036 94.08 -72.69 5.12
CA TYR A 1036 94.97 -72.16 4.08
C TYR A 1036 96.35 -71.78 4.64
N ASP A 1037 96.41 -71.29 5.89
CA ASP A 1037 97.66 -71.08 6.63
C ASP A 1037 98.32 -72.41 7.07
N ASP A 1038 97.56 -73.48 7.28
CA ASP A 1038 98.02 -74.86 7.56
C ASP A 1038 98.37 -75.66 6.28
N TRP A 1039 98.11 -75.12 5.08
CA TRP A 1039 98.50 -75.65 3.76
C TRP A 1039 99.76 -75.01 3.20
N LEU A 1040 100.18 -73.90 3.80
CA LEU A 1040 101.53 -73.39 3.65
C LEU A 1040 102.43 -74.18 4.60
N LEU A 1041 102.85 -75.35 4.12
CA LEU A 1041 103.94 -76.08 4.75
C LEU A 1041 105.21 -75.22 4.73
N GLU A 1042 105.60 -74.87 5.95
CA GLU A 1042 106.86 -74.31 6.43
C GLU A 1042 108.05 -75.16 5.93
N ASP A 1043 109.06 -74.51 5.33
CA ASP A 1043 110.31 -75.11 4.81
C ASP A 1043 110.13 -76.20 3.72
N GLU A 1044 110.61 -75.97 2.48
CA GLU A 1044 110.56 -76.99 1.42
C GLU A 1044 111.35 -78.26 1.80
N SER A 1045 110.72 -79.46 1.76
CA SER A 1045 111.44 -80.74 1.80
C SER A 1045 111.12 -81.68 0.63
N ASP A 1046 112.08 -81.72 -0.31
CA ASP A 1046 112.72 -82.89 -0.89
C ASP A 1046 111.89 -84.01 -1.53
N GLU A 1047 111.55 -83.85 -2.82
CA GLU A 1047 112.11 -84.66 -3.93
C GLU A 1047 111.18 -84.68 -5.15
N VAL A 1048 111.47 -83.80 -6.12
CA VAL A 1048 111.54 -84.22 -7.53
C VAL A 1048 112.99 -84.09 -7.98
N LYS A 1049 113.73 -85.19 -7.84
CA LYS A 1049 114.95 -85.41 -8.62
C LYS A 1049 114.56 -85.70 -10.07
N ARG A 1050 114.98 -84.86 -11.01
CA ARG A 1050 115.46 -85.31 -12.32
C ARG A 1050 116.68 -84.52 -12.78
N SER A 1051 117.80 -85.21 -12.67
CA SER A 1051 119.02 -85.15 -13.47
C SER A 1051 118.97 -84.31 -14.76
N ALA A 1052 119.95 -83.39 -14.81
CA ALA A 1052 120.72 -82.85 -15.94
C ALA A 1052 120.30 -83.24 -17.38
N GLY A 1053 120.13 -82.30 -18.30
CA GLY A 1053 120.29 -80.86 -18.16
C GLY A 1053 120.07 -80.21 -19.51
N TYR A 1054 119.02 -79.40 -19.61
CA TYR A 1054 118.70 -78.47 -20.69
C TYR A 1054 117.53 -77.63 -20.18
N ILE A 1055 117.69 -76.31 -20.06
CA ILE A 1055 116.60 -75.34 -19.94
C ILE A 1055 116.74 -74.43 -21.16
N THR A 1056 115.69 -74.40 -21.97
CA THR A 1056 115.55 -73.51 -23.12
C THR A 1056 114.58 -72.40 -22.74
N ASP A 1057 115.06 -71.18 -22.94
CA ASP A 1057 114.38 -69.90 -22.80
C ASP A 1057 113.01 -69.89 -23.48
N ASN A 1058 111.95 -69.80 -22.68
CA ASN A 1058 110.75 -68.98 -22.91
C ASN A 1058 109.75 -69.28 -21.78
N ASP A 1059 109.84 -68.52 -20.69
CA ASP A 1059 108.68 -67.99 -19.96
C ASP A 1059 109.17 -66.91 -18.96
N VAL A 1060 108.49 -65.77 -19.00
CA VAL A 1060 108.92 -64.47 -18.46
C VAL A 1060 108.58 -64.36 -16.97
N PRO A 1061 109.54 -64.06 -16.08
CA PRO A 1061 109.27 -63.85 -14.65
C PRO A 1061 108.63 -62.47 -14.40
N LEU A 1062 107.67 -62.42 -13.47
CA LEU A 1062 107.05 -61.20 -12.95
C LEU A 1062 108.12 -60.31 -12.27
N PRO A 1063 108.21 -58.99 -12.56
CA PRO A 1063 109.20 -58.08 -11.97
C PRO A 1063 109.02 -57.88 -10.46
N ALA A 1064 110.13 -57.69 -9.75
CA ALA A 1064 110.13 -57.30 -8.34
C ALA A 1064 109.39 -55.96 -8.14
N GLY A 1065 108.40 -55.93 -7.26
CA GLY A 1065 107.54 -54.77 -6.99
C GLY A 1065 106.05 -55.00 -7.27
N GLU A 1066 105.68 -56.17 -7.79
CA GLU A 1066 104.29 -56.60 -7.97
C GLU A 1066 103.88 -57.54 -6.83
N GLY A 1067 102.85 -57.16 -6.09
CA GLY A 1067 102.23 -57.99 -5.05
C GLY A 1067 100.91 -58.57 -5.54
N VAL A 1068 100.81 -59.89 -5.60
CA VAL A 1068 99.53 -60.59 -5.77
C VAL A 1068 98.90 -60.71 -4.39
N THR A 1069 97.84 -59.94 -4.12
CA THR A 1069 97.02 -60.16 -2.92
C THR A 1069 95.76 -60.90 -3.33
N VAL A 1070 95.62 -62.14 -2.88
CA VAL A 1070 94.38 -62.90 -2.98
C VAL A 1070 93.58 -62.60 -1.72
N THR A 1071 92.44 -61.95 -1.88
CA THR A 1071 91.43 -61.88 -0.83
C THR A 1071 90.27 -62.79 -1.19
N LYS A 1072 89.40 -63.08 -0.21
CA LYS A 1072 88.21 -63.93 -0.38
C LYS A 1072 87.32 -63.54 -1.57
N ASP A 1073 87.37 -62.27 -1.98
CA ASP A 1073 86.39 -61.70 -2.92
C ASP A 1073 86.99 -61.27 -4.28
N GLY A 1074 88.24 -61.65 -4.61
CA GLY A 1074 88.72 -61.50 -5.99
C GLY A 1074 90.23 -61.35 -6.17
N PHE A 1075 90.62 -61.50 -7.43
CA PHE A 1075 91.98 -61.32 -7.93
C PHE A 1075 92.18 -59.85 -8.33
N GLN A 1076 92.98 -59.10 -7.55
CA GLN A 1076 93.36 -57.74 -7.89
C GLN A 1076 94.88 -57.64 -8.11
N ILE A 1077 95.26 -57.15 -9.29
CA ILE A 1077 96.62 -56.68 -9.59
C ILE A 1077 96.64 -55.19 -9.24
N SER A 1078 97.42 -54.80 -8.23
CA SER A 1078 97.65 -53.40 -7.90
C SER A 1078 99.04 -52.97 -8.37
N THR A 1079 99.09 -52.12 -9.40
CA THR A 1079 100.30 -51.46 -9.91
C THR A 1079 100.38 -50.04 -9.35
N CYS A 1080 100.86 -49.88 -8.10
CA CYS A 1080 100.90 -48.56 -7.44
C CYS A 1080 102.27 -48.11 -6.93
N TYR A 1081 103.31 -48.94 -6.99
CA TYR A 1081 104.64 -48.57 -6.45
C TYR A 1081 105.51 -47.74 -7.41
N VAL A 1082 105.40 -47.95 -8.72
CA VAL A 1082 106.31 -47.34 -9.69
C VAL A 1082 106.13 -45.82 -9.81
N VAL A 1083 104.93 -45.30 -9.59
CA VAL A 1083 104.61 -43.88 -9.82
C VAL A 1083 105.03 -42.99 -8.65
N ILE A 1084 105.01 -43.50 -7.41
CA ILE A 1084 105.40 -42.72 -6.22
C ILE A 1084 106.92 -42.54 -6.19
N ASP A 1085 107.69 -43.61 -6.38
CA ASP A 1085 109.15 -43.56 -6.37
C ASP A 1085 109.69 -42.74 -7.57
N ASP A 1086 109.10 -42.89 -8.75
CA ASP A 1086 109.43 -42.09 -9.95
C ASP A 1086 109.16 -40.60 -9.75
N ILE A 1087 108.07 -40.20 -9.09
CA ILE A 1087 107.78 -38.78 -8.82
C ILE A 1087 108.68 -38.23 -7.71
N LEU A 1088 108.93 -38.98 -6.64
CA LEU A 1088 109.86 -38.56 -5.58
C LEU A 1088 111.28 -38.38 -6.12
N GLU A 1089 111.73 -39.27 -7.00
CA GLU A 1089 113.04 -39.17 -7.66
C GLU A 1089 113.07 -38.03 -8.70
N ARG A 1090 112.05 -37.91 -9.56
CA ARG A 1090 112.00 -36.90 -10.64
C ARG A 1090 111.96 -35.46 -10.14
N TYR A 1091 111.31 -35.21 -9.01
CA TYR A 1091 111.25 -33.86 -8.41
C TYR A 1091 112.33 -33.65 -7.33
N ASN A 1092 113.30 -34.56 -7.21
CA ASN A 1092 114.37 -34.52 -6.20
C ASN A 1092 113.85 -34.31 -4.77
N VAL A 1093 112.74 -34.98 -4.42
CA VAL A 1093 112.21 -34.92 -3.07
C VAL A 1093 113.22 -35.56 -2.14
N THR A 1094 113.72 -34.79 -1.17
CA THR A 1094 114.74 -35.31 -0.27
C THR A 1094 114.14 -36.41 0.60
N LEU A 1095 114.95 -37.41 0.95
CA LEU A 1095 114.49 -38.50 1.83
C LEU A 1095 113.94 -37.96 3.17
N GLU A 1096 114.48 -36.85 3.65
CA GLU A 1096 114.01 -36.15 4.85
C GLU A 1096 112.63 -35.54 4.66
N ASP A 1097 112.37 -34.91 3.50
CA ASP A 1097 111.07 -34.30 3.21
C ASP A 1097 109.99 -35.35 2.88
N ALA A 1098 110.34 -36.43 2.18
CA ALA A 1098 109.43 -37.54 1.90
C ALA A 1098 108.92 -38.23 3.19
N GLN A 1099 109.69 -38.17 4.28
CA GLN A 1099 109.34 -38.76 5.57
C GLN A 1099 108.57 -37.82 6.50
N ASN A 1100 108.71 -36.51 6.33
CA ASN A 1100 108.24 -35.52 7.32
C ASN A 1100 107.14 -34.58 6.82
N LEU A 1101 106.89 -34.52 5.51
CA LEU A 1101 105.85 -33.68 4.92
C LEU A 1101 104.69 -34.54 4.41
N THR A 1102 103.47 -34.02 4.47
CA THR A 1102 102.30 -34.65 3.85
C THR A 1102 102.40 -34.58 2.32
N THR A 1103 101.67 -35.45 1.60
CA THR A 1103 101.62 -35.45 0.14
C THR A 1103 101.34 -34.06 -0.44
N GLN A 1104 100.42 -33.31 0.18
CA GLN A 1104 100.03 -31.96 -0.26
C GLN A 1104 101.14 -30.93 0.01
N GLU A 1105 101.86 -31.05 1.12
CA GLU A 1105 103.03 -30.21 1.45
C GLU A 1105 104.25 -30.53 0.56
N ILE A 1106 104.45 -31.79 0.15
CA ILE A 1106 105.47 -32.18 -0.83
C ILE A 1106 105.15 -31.61 -2.21
N ILE A 1107 103.89 -31.69 -2.65
CA ILE A 1107 103.42 -31.13 -3.91
C ILE A 1107 103.67 -29.62 -3.96
N GLU A 1108 103.37 -28.91 -2.87
CA GLU A 1108 103.57 -27.46 -2.78
C GLU A 1108 105.05 -27.07 -2.64
N LYS A 1109 105.84 -27.78 -1.84
CA LYS A 1109 107.27 -27.48 -1.61
C LYS A 1109 108.15 -27.74 -2.84
N TYR A 1110 107.86 -28.81 -3.57
CA TYR A 1110 108.60 -29.21 -4.78
C TYR A 1110 107.91 -28.78 -6.08
N ASN A 1111 106.82 -28.02 -5.96
CA ASN A 1111 106.08 -27.40 -7.05
C ASN A 1111 105.61 -28.40 -8.13
N ILE A 1112 105.14 -29.58 -7.68
CA ILE A 1112 104.66 -30.66 -8.54
C ILE A 1112 103.35 -30.21 -9.20
N SER A 1113 103.33 -30.09 -10.52
CA SER A 1113 102.17 -29.56 -11.28
C SER A 1113 101.79 -30.48 -12.43
N GLY A 1114 100.54 -30.40 -12.88
CA GLY A 1114 100.03 -31.17 -14.02
C GLY A 1114 99.72 -32.64 -13.70
N ASP A 1115 100.01 -33.53 -14.65
CA ASP A 1115 99.64 -34.94 -14.59
C ASP A 1115 100.33 -35.71 -13.46
N ASP A 1116 101.56 -35.33 -13.11
CA ASP A 1116 102.31 -35.93 -11.99
C ASP A 1116 101.66 -35.60 -10.65
N ARG A 1117 101.11 -34.39 -10.45
CA ARG A 1117 100.35 -34.06 -9.23
C ARG A 1117 99.13 -34.97 -9.08
N ARG A 1118 98.35 -35.13 -10.17
CA ARG A 1118 97.17 -36.00 -10.19
C ARG A 1118 97.52 -37.45 -9.87
N ARG A 1119 98.62 -37.95 -10.47
CA ARG A 1119 99.14 -39.30 -10.24
C ARG A 1119 99.66 -39.48 -8.81
N PHE A 1120 100.38 -38.52 -8.27
CA PHE A 1120 100.91 -38.54 -6.91
C PHE A 1120 99.81 -38.49 -5.85
N GLU A 1121 98.77 -37.67 -6.06
CA GLU A 1121 97.57 -37.60 -5.21
C GLU A 1121 96.72 -38.89 -5.29
N GLN A 1122 96.53 -39.46 -6.50
CA GLN A 1122 95.77 -40.71 -6.69
C GLN A 1122 96.48 -41.95 -6.13
N SER A 1123 97.81 -42.05 -6.26
CA SER A 1123 98.56 -43.20 -5.72
C SER A 1123 98.64 -43.20 -4.19
N CYS A 1124 98.57 -42.04 -3.52
CA CYS A 1124 98.59 -41.94 -2.06
C CYS A 1124 97.22 -42.16 -1.39
N GLN A 1125 96.10 -42.01 -2.11
CA GLN A 1125 94.76 -42.35 -1.58
C GLN A 1125 94.52 -43.87 -1.50
N LEU A 1126 95.24 -44.66 -2.30
CA LEU A 1126 95.08 -46.12 -2.37
C LEU A 1126 95.79 -46.88 -1.23
N VAL A 1127 96.64 -46.22 -0.43
CA VAL A 1127 97.27 -46.81 0.78
C VAL A 1127 97.34 -45.78 1.93
N PRO A 1128 96.26 -45.58 2.71
CA PRO A 1128 96.30 -44.71 3.89
C PRO A 1128 97.26 -45.29 4.95
N GLY A 1129 98.44 -44.67 5.12
CA GLY A 1129 99.42 -45.03 6.17
C GLY A 1129 100.84 -45.32 5.73
N TYR A 1130 101.14 -45.32 4.41
CA TYR A 1130 102.45 -45.69 3.86
C TYR A 1130 103.64 -44.84 4.35
N LEU A 1131 103.44 -43.57 4.69
CA LEU A 1131 104.53 -42.70 5.19
C LEU A 1131 104.80 -42.81 6.69
N ARG A 1132 104.29 -43.83 7.39
CA ARG A 1132 104.45 -43.96 8.85
C ARG A 1132 105.13 -45.23 9.37
N THR A 1133 105.78 -46.03 8.54
CA THR A 1133 106.56 -47.17 9.03
C THR A 1133 107.93 -47.31 8.34
N LYS A 1134 108.92 -47.73 9.13
CA LYS A 1134 110.36 -47.61 8.92
C LYS A 1134 110.95 -49.01 8.76
N THR A 1135 111.78 -49.28 7.74
CA THR A 1135 113.18 -49.77 7.91
C THR A 1135 113.90 -50.22 6.61
N ILE A 1136 115.08 -49.61 6.41
CA ILE A 1136 116.43 -50.16 6.08
C ILE A 1136 116.63 -50.97 4.78
N LEU A 1137 117.34 -50.36 3.82
CA LEU A 1137 118.03 -51.03 2.71
C LEU A 1137 119.50 -50.56 2.64
N ALA A 1138 120.42 -51.48 2.38
CA ALA A 1138 121.76 -51.24 1.82
C ALA A 1138 122.39 -52.61 1.46
N PRO A 1139 123.41 -52.71 0.58
CA PRO A 1139 123.88 -51.78 -0.46
C PRO A 1139 124.26 -52.44 -1.83
N GLY A 1140 124.13 -51.66 -2.91
CA GLY A 1140 125.17 -51.48 -3.95
C GLY A 1140 125.32 -52.50 -5.09
N TYR A 1141 125.23 -52.04 -6.34
CA TYR A 1141 126.34 -52.05 -7.30
C TYR A 1141 125.97 -51.29 -8.61
N ASN A 1142 126.85 -50.37 -9.03
CA ASN A 1142 126.83 -49.59 -10.28
C ASN A 1142 127.66 -50.35 -11.34
N PRO A 1143 127.41 -50.24 -12.67
CA PRO A 1143 128.37 -49.44 -13.46
C PRO A 1143 127.85 -48.84 -14.80
N SER A 1144 128.08 -47.53 -14.94
CA SER A 1144 128.83 -46.85 -16.02
C SER A 1144 128.35 -46.80 -17.49
N GLY A 1145 128.19 -45.55 -17.96
CA GLY A 1145 128.68 -45.01 -19.26
C GLY A 1145 127.67 -45.01 -20.41
N SER A 1146 127.48 -43.95 -21.21
CA SER A 1146 128.40 -42.84 -21.52
C SER A 1146 127.74 -41.66 -22.29
N SER A 1147 128.35 -40.47 -22.12
CA SER A 1147 128.43 -39.29 -23.00
C SER A 1147 127.37 -38.16 -22.93
N ASN A 1148 127.79 -37.10 -22.21
CA ASN A 1148 127.78 -35.64 -22.47
C ASN A 1148 126.42 -34.96 -22.78
N GLU A 1149 125.86 -34.06 -21.96
CA GLU A 1149 126.43 -32.98 -21.11
C GLU A 1149 125.63 -32.82 -19.81
#